data_AF-A0A6J5WTX4-F1
#
_entry.id   AF-A0A6J5WTX4-F1
#
_cell.length_a   1.000
_cell.length_b   1.000
_cell.length_c   1.000
_cell.angle_alpha   90.00
_cell.angle_beta   90.00
_cell.angle_gamma   90.00
#
_symmetry.space_group_name_H-M   'P 1'
#
loop_
_entity.id
_entity.type
_entity.pdbx_description
1 polymer ?
#
loop_
_entity_poly.entity_id
_entity_poly.type
_entity_poly.pdbx_seq_one_letter_code
_entity_poly.pdbx_strand_id
1 'polypeptide(L)'
;MSKSYVNLLDLASGNFPTMEGKRRRFPRVNTAPGNLSDLDDDQARSVSSDQPSSIASDRMIIVANQLPVKAKRREDNKGWSFSWNEDALLLHLKDGLPEDMEVLYVGSLKVSVDPKEQDDVSQVLLDKFRCVPTFLPPDILSKFYDGFCKRHLWPLFHYMLPFSADQGGRFDRSLWEAYISANKLFFQKVVELINPDEDYVWIHDYHLMVLPTFLRRRFNRVRMGFFLHSPFPSSEIYSTLTVREEILKALLNSDVIGFHTFDYARHFLTCCSRMLGLAYQSKRGYLGLEFYGRTIRIKIMPVGIHMDWIESVMKVADEESKMRELKQKFQGKTMLLGVDDTDIFKGINLKLLAMEQMLKQHPSWQGKAVLVQILNPARGKGIDFEEILAEIQESCRRINEQFGRPGYGYEPIILIDRAVSINERICYYNIAECVVVTAVRDGMNLTPYEYVVCRQGITGSKSCSNFDGPKKSMLVVSEFIGCSPSLSGAIRINPWNVETTGEAMNVAISMLDSEKELRHEKHYRYVSTHDVAYWSRSFLQDMQRACADHFKRRCWGIGFGFGFRVVALDPNFRKLSLDAIISAYRGAQTRAILLDYDGTVMPQNSTDKAPSQKVISIMNTLCMDPKNTVFIVTGRGRESLSKWFSPCQRLGIAAEHGYFLRWSQNQEWEICRQGFEFGWMKIVEPVMQLYTESTDGSSIETKESALVWQYRDADPGFGSSQAKEMLDHLESVLANEPVAVKRGQFIVEVKPQEVSKGHVAEKIFSSMAENGKHADFVLCIGDDRSDEDMFETFDNAMLRSILSPNPSVFACTVGQKPSKATYYLDDTTEVINMLECLSEAFDSLPPVEEGYESSP
;
A
#
# COMPACT_ATOMS: atom_id res chain seq x y z
N MET A 1 33.62 -1.54 -7.66
CA MET A 1 34.15 -0.22 -8.09
C MET A 1 33.54 0.89 -7.23
N SER A 2 34.32 1.94 -6.98
CA SER A 2 34.24 2.92 -5.88
C SER A 2 32.85 3.53 -5.61
N LYS A 3 32.30 3.28 -4.42
CA LYS A 3 31.24 4.10 -3.81
C LYS A 3 31.90 5.27 -3.08
N SER A 4 31.88 6.46 -3.65
CA SER A 4 32.32 7.66 -2.95
C SER A 4 31.33 8.02 -1.85
N TYR A 5 31.74 7.79 -0.60
CA TYR A 5 31.16 8.38 0.58
C TYR A 5 31.45 9.89 0.56
N VAL A 6 30.41 10.72 0.44
CA VAL A 6 30.48 12.15 0.79
C VAL A 6 29.21 12.56 1.55
N ASN A 7 29.43 12.86 2.83
CA ASN A 7 28.65 13.61 3.81
C ASN A 7 27.10 13.54 3.81
N LEU A 8 26.60 12.58 4.59
CA LEU A 8 25.22 12.47 5.07
C LEU A 8 24.86 13.46 6.21
N LEU A 9 25.75 14.41 6.55
CA LEU A 9 25.59 15.34 7.68
C LEU A 9 24.77 16.61 7.35
N ASP A 10 24.55 16.94 6.08
CA ASP A 10 23.81 18.15 5.69
C ASP A 10 22.28 18.01 5.70
N LEU A 11 21.75 16.82 6.01
CA LEU A 11 20.33 16.61 6.33
C LEU A 11 20.06 16.53 7.85
N ALA A 12 21.09 16.69 8.67
CA ALA A 12 21.07 16.41 10.11
C ALA A 12 21.13 17.65 11.03
N SER A 13 21.08 18.88 10.52
CA SER A 13 21.00 20.08 11.37
C SER A 13 19.55 20.36 11.82
N GLY A 14 19.01 19.44 12.62
CA GLY A 14 17.83 19.63 13.45
C GLY A 14 18.14 20.48 14.69
N ASN A 15 18.79 21.64 14.51
CA ASN A 15 18.94 22.63 15.58
C ASN A 15 17.67 23.47 15.64
N PHE A 16 16.93 23.36 16.75
CA PHE A 16 15.80 24.22 17.08
C PHE A 16 16.32 25.62 17.46
N PRO A 17 15.99 26.70 16.72
CA PRO A 17 16.08 28.04 17.27
C PRO A 17 14.79 28.31 18.04
N THR A 18 14.90 28.50 19.35
CA THR A 18 13.89 29.19 20.14
C THR A 18 13.73 30.62 19.59
N MET A 19 12.70 30.86 18.78
CA MET A 19 12.25 32.22 18.50
C MET A 19 11.39 32.70 19.66
N GLU A 20 11.97 33.57 20.49
CA GLU A 20 11.23 34.42 21.42
C GLU A 20 10.35 35.40 20.64
N GLY A 21 9.03 35.18 20.72
CA GLY A 21 8.02 36.12 20.22
C GLY A 21 6.78 36.00 21.09
N LYS A 22 6.46 37.06 21.84
CA LYS A 22 5.28 37.14 22.72
C LYS A 22 3.99 36.83 21.95
N ARG A 23 3.42 35.63 22.10
CA ARG A 23 2.08 35.26 21.64
C ARG A 23 1.20 34.90 22.84
N ARG A 24 -0.06 35.36 22.82
CA ARG A 24 -1.08 35.09 23.84
C ARG A 24 -1.41 33.60 23.87
N ARG A 25 -1.39 33.00 25.07
CA ARG A 25 -1.68 31.58 25.35
C ARG A 25 -3.15 31.25 25.10
N PHE A 26 -3.43 30.25 24.27
CA PHE A 26 -4.65 29.43 24.32
C PHE A 26 -4.50 28.34 25.41
N PRO A 27 -5.61 27.82 25.99
CA PRO A 27 -5.53 26.89 27.11
C PRO A 27 -4.95 25.54 26.65
N ARG A 28 -3.78 25.21 27.18
CA ARG A 28 -3.14 23.89 27.03
C ARG A 28 -3.80 22.92 27.99
N VAL A 29 -4.28 21.79 27.48
CA VAL A 29 -4.37 20.55 28.28
C VAL A 29 -2.96 19.98 28.33
N ASN A 30 -2.39 19.87 29.53
CA ASN A 30 -1.05 19.35 29.75
C ASN A 30 -1.02 17.85 29.43
N THR A 31 -0.31 17.45 28.38
CA THR A 31 0.22 16.09 28.24
C THR A 31 1.70 16.12 28.60
N ALA A 32 2.04 15.55 29.75
CA ALA A 32 3.42 15.33 30.15
C ALA A 32 4.04 14.21 29.29
N PRO A 33 5.34 14.27 28.96
CA PRO A 33 6.04 13.17 28.30
C PRO A 33 6.24 12.03 29.30
N GLY A 34 5.62 10.88 29.06
CA GLY A 34 5.81 9.68 29.86
C GLY A 34 7.20 9.09 29.65
N ASN A 35 8.10 9.32 30.62
CA ASN A 35 9.16 8.38 30.95
C ASN A 35 8.54 7.35 31.90
N LEU A 36 8.48 6.09 31.49
CA LEU A 36 8.13 4.97 32.37
C LEU A 36 9.42 4.35 32.88
N SER A 37 9.73 4.63 34.15
CA SER A 37 10.53 3.75 34.99
C SER A 37 9.55 2.98 35.88
N ASP A 38 9.54 1.66 35.72
CA ASP A 38 8.80 0.70 36.53
C ASP A 38 9.14 0.87 38.01
N LEU A 39 8.15 1.09 38.87
CA LEU A 39 8.15 0.65 40.26
C LEU A 39 6.70 0.43 40.73
N ASP A 40 6.49 -0.73 41.34
CA ASP A 40 5.28 -1.19 42.04
C ASP A 40 4.67 -0.12 42.95
N ASP A 41 3.33 0.00 42.96
CA ASP A 41 2.62 0.09 44.24
C ASP A 41 1.13 -0.24 44.13
N ASP A 42 0.73 -1.23 44.92
CA ASP A 42 -0.63 -1.58 45.27
C ASP A 42 -1.21 -0.50 46.21
N GLN A 43 -2.52 -0.24 46.08
CA GLN A 43 -3.37 0.52 47.01
C GLN A 43 -3.17 2.06 47.14
N ALA A 44 -3.98 2.81 46.39
CA ALA A 44 -4.55 4.06 46.90
C ALA A 44 -5.90 4.39 46.25
N ARG A 45 -6.99 4.25 47.03
CA ARG A 45 -8.30 4.85 46.73
C ARG A 45 -8.21 6.36 46.96
N SER A 46 -8.57 7.18 45.97
CA SER A 46 -9.07 8.53 46.25
C SER A 46 -9.86 9.16 45.09
N VAL A 47 -11.16 9.31 45.39
CA VAL A 47 -12.09 10.42 45.07
C VAL A 47 -12.33 10.80 43.60
N SER A 48 -13.53 10.42 43.14
CA SER A 48 -14.23 10.85 41.95
C SER A 48 -14.38 12.37 41.84
N SER A 49 -13.96 12.94 40.70
CA SER A 49 -14.55 14.17 40.17
C SER A 49 -15.52 13.80 39.06
N ASP A 50 -16.81 13.84 39.37
CA ASP A 50 -17.89 13.73 38.39
C ASP A 50 -17.91 14.98 37.51
N GLN A 51 -17.20 14.92 36.38
CA GLN A 51 -17.67 15.55 35.15
C GLN A 51 -18.03 14.40 34.21
N PRO A 52 -19.21 14.42 33.56
CA PRO A 52 -19.51 13.45 32.54
C PRO A 52 -18.49 13.65 31.42
N SER A 53 -17.54 12.71 31.32
CA SER A 53 -16.69 12.57 30.14
C SER A 53 -17.60 12.60 28.93
N SER A 54 -17.46 13.61 28.09
CA SER A 54 -18.05 13.62 26.75
C SER A 54 -17.75 12.26 26.14
N ILE A 55 -18.79 11.51 25.75
CA ILE A 55 -18.68 10.25 25.03
C ILE A 55 -17.62 10.44 23.94
N ALA A 56 -16.49 9.74 24.05
CA ALA A 56 -15.37 9.91 23.14
C ALA A 56 -15.80 9.42 21.76
N SER A 57 -16.26 10.34 20.91
CA SER A 57 -16.55 10.06 19.51
C SER A 57 -15.23 9.99 18.75
N ASP A 58 -14.96 8.86 18.07
CA ASP A 58 -13.84 8.77 17.12
C ASP A 58 -13.89 9.97 16.16
N ARG A 59 -12.72 10.55 15.83
CA ARG A 59 -12.63 11.67 14.88
C ARG A 59 -11.90 11.28 13.62
N MET A 60 -12.26 11.91 12.50
CA MET A 60 -11.63 11.73 11.20
C MET A 60 -10.94 13.03 10.75
N ILE A 61 -9.64 12.97 10.54
CA ILE A 61 -8.84 14.07 9.99
C ILE A 61 -8.57 13.78 8.51
N ILE A 62 -9.25 14.51 7.63
CA ILE A 62 -9.05 14.46 6.18
C ILE A 62 -7.92 15.41 5.80
N VAL A 63 -6.86 14.89 5.18
CA VAL A 63 -5.71 15.68 4.74
C VAL A 63 -5.60 15.64 3.23
N ALA A 64 -5.69 16.80 2.58
CA ALA A 64 -5.59 16.92 1.13
C ALA A 64 -4.83 18.18 0.74
N ASN A 65 -4.38 18.27 -0.51
CA ASN A 65 -3.67 19.46 -0.97
C ASN A 65 -4.50 20.75 -0.81
N GLN A 66 -5.81 20.69 -1.03
CA GLN A 66 -6.71 21.85 -0.96
C GLN A 66 -7.88 21.60 -0.01
N LEU A 67 -8.24 22.62 0.77
CA LEU A 67 -9.44 22.58 1.60
C LEU A 67 -10.71 22.62 0.72
N PRO A 68 -11.81 21.99 1.16
CA PRO A 68 -13.11 22.06 0.49
C PRO A 68 -13.83 23.40 0.70
N VAL A 69 -13.12 24.53 0.70
CA VAL A 69 -13.68 25.88 0.90
C VAL A 69 -13.29 26.81 -0.24
N LYS A 70 -14.22 27.70 -0.62
CA LYS A 70 -13.98 28.84 -1.51
C LYS A 70 -13.63 30.04 -0.63
N ALA A 71 -12.46 30.63 -0.88
CA ALA A 71 -12.00 31.83 -0.19
C ALA A 71 -11.94 33.00 -1.18
N LYS A 72 -12.53 34.14 -0.81
CA LYS A 72 -12.49 35.38 -1.60
C LYS A 72 -12.14 36.56 -0.70
N ARG A 73 -11.28 37.47 -1.19
CA ARG A 73 -11.05 38.76 -0.54
C ARG A 73 -12.36 39.56 -0.59
N ARG A 74 -12.73 40.21 0.52
CA ARG A 74 -13.90 41.11 0.52
C ARG A 74 -13.62 42.36 -0.32
N GLU A 75 -14.66 42.92 -0.92
CA GLU A 75 -14.55 44.12 -1.77
C GLU A 75 -13.99 45.34 -1.04
N ASP A 76 -14.23 45.42 0.27
CA ASP A 76 -13.70 46.48 1.16
C ASP A 76 -12.20 46.30 1.49
N ASN A 77 -11.56 45.25 0.96
CA ASN A 77 -10.20 44.81 1.27
C ASN A 77 -9.92 44.52 2.76
N LYS A 78 -10.96 44.49 3.61
CA LYS A 78 -10.87 44.27 5.06
C LYS A 78 -11.32 42.84 5.40
N GLY A 79 -10.44 41.89 5.06
CA GLY A 79 -10.58 40.49 5.43
C GLY A 79 -11.17 39.61 4.33
N TRP A 80 -11.69 38.45 4.75
CA TRP A 80 -12.01 37.33 3.86
C TRP A 80 -13.47 36.90 3.97
N SER A 81 -14.02 36.40 2.87
CA SER A 81 -15.29 35.67 2.80
C SER A 81 -15.01 34.21 2.47
N PHE A 82 -15.65 33.31 3.22
CA PHE A 82 -15.51 31.87 3.07
C PHE A 82 -16.88 31.23 2.85
N SER A 83 -16.94 30.26 1.97
CA SER A 83 -18.09 29.37 1.79
C SER A 83 -17.59 27.96 1.51
N TRP A 84 -18.43 26.94 1.72
CA TRP A 84 -18.12 25.59 1.28
C TRP A 84 -17.96 25.54 -0.24
N ASN A 85 -17.06 24.67 -0.71
CA ASN A 85 -17.02 24.26 -2.09
C ASN A 85 -17.90 23.03 -2.25
N GLU A 86 -19.19 23.24 -2.53
CA GLU A 86 -20.17 22.15 -2.72
C GLU A 86 -19.82 21.21 -3.90
N ASP A 87 -18.87 21.59 -4.77
CA ASP A 87 -18.38 20.72 -5.85
C ASP A 87 -17.22 19.81 -5.39
N ALA A 88 -16.74 19.95 -4.15
CA ALA A 88 -15.58 19.22 -3.64
C ALA A 88 -15.97 17.81 -3.19
N LEU A 89 -15.44 16.79 -3.86
CA LEU A 89 -15.57 15.38 -3.46
C LEU A 89 -15.26 15.16 -1.97
N LEU A 90 -14.22 15.82 -1.46
CA LEU A 90 -13.79 15.63 -0.07
C LEU A 90 -14.73 16.25 0.96
N LEU A 91 -15.60 17.20 0.56
CA LEU A 91 -16.67 17.67 1.44
C LEU A 91 -17.70 16.56 1.68
N HIS A 92 -18.10 15.91 0.59
CA HIS A 92 -19.18 14.92 0.54
C HIS A 92 -18.80 13.55 1.10
N LEU A 93 -17.51 13.27 1.33
CA LEU A 93 -17.10 12.02 1.96
C LEU A 93 -17.64 11.89 3.39
N LYS A 94 -17.94 13.02 4.07
CA LYS A 94 -18.42 13.00 5.45
C LYS A 94 -19.75 12.25 5.58
N ASP A 95 -20.55 12.21 4.52
CA ASP A 95 -21.91 11.65 4.54
C ASP A 95 -21.90 10.10 4.58
N GLY A 96 -20.74 9.48 4.34
CA GLY A 96 -20.55 8.05 4.57
C GLY A 96 -19.94 7.69 5.92
N LEU A 97 -19.52 8.68 6.71
CA LEU A 97 -18.99 8.48 8.06
C LEU A 97 -20.14 8.45 9.08
N PRO A 98 -19.92 7.87 10.29
CA PRO A 98 -20.91 7.91 11.37
C PRO A 98 -21.34 9.34 11.71
N GLU A 99 -22.62 9.56 12.01
CA GLU A 99 -23.16 10.90 12.30
C GLU A 99 -22.52 11.57 13.52
N ASP A 100 -22.05 10.76 14.48
CA ASP A 100 -21.37 11.19 15.69
C ASP A 100 -19.85 11.39 15.51
N MET A 101 -19.28 10.99 14.37
CA MET A 101 -17.86 11.15 14.08
C MET A 101 -17.54 12.60 13.66
N GLU A 102 -16.72 13.29 14.45
CA GLU A 102 -16.26 14.64 14.09
C GLU A 102 -15.28 14.57 12.90
N VAL A 103 -15.50 15.42 11.89
CA VAL A 103 -14.65 15.50 10.70
C VAL A 103 -13.92 16.84 10.64
N LEU A 104 -12.59 16.77 10.58
CA LEU A 104 -11.69 17.92 10.44
C LEU A 104 -10.99 17.86 9.08
N TYR A 105 -10.79 19.02 8.45
CA TYR A 105 -10.11 19.12 7.16
C TYR A 105 -8.79 19.88 7.27
N VAL A 106 -7.70 19.30 6.77
CA VAL A 106 -6.38 19.95 6.69
C VAL A 106 -6.01 20.11 5.22
N GLY A 107 -5.70 21.34 4.80
CA GLY A 107 -5.54 21.67 3.38
C GLY A 107 -4.98 23.07 3.12
N SER A 108 -4.44 23.34 1.93
CA SER A 108 -4.12 24.72 1.51
C SER A 108 -5.36 25.44 0.95
N LEU A 109 -5.32 26.78 0.95
CA LEU A 109 -6.31 27.61 0.25
C LEU A 109 -5.85 27.88 -1.18
N LYS A 110 -6.81 28.06 -2.10
CA LYS A 110 -6.55 28.47 -3.50
C LYS A 110 -6.15 29.95 -3.67
N VAL A 111 -5.89 30.65 -2.57
CA VAL A 111 -5.59 32.08 -2.52
C VAL A 111 -4.38 32.31 -1.62
N SER A 112 -3.60 33.35 -1.94
CA SER A 112 -2.49 33.78 -1.07
C SER A 112 -3.05 34.64 0.07
N VAL A 113 -2.67 34.31 1.30
CA VAL A 113 -3.05 35.03 2.53
C VAL A 113 -1.80 35.63 3.15
N ASP A 114 -1.83 36.93 3.42
CA ASP A 114 -0.70 37.63 4.05
C ASP A 114 -0.41 37.02 5.44
N PRO A 115 0.87 36.76 5.79
CA PRO A 115 1.25 36.23 7.10
C PRO A 115 0.61 36.92 8.31
N LYS A 116 0.30 38.23 8.23
CA LYS A 116 -0.35 38.99 9.31
C LYS A 116 -1.81 38.60 9.52
N GLU A 117 -2.47 38.07 8.50
CA GLU A 117 -3.89 37.69 8.52
C GLU A 117 -4.08 36.17 8.72
N GLN A 118 -3.01 35.37 8.68
CA GLN A 118 -3.09 33.91 8.71
C GLN A 118 -3.70 33.36 10.00
N ASP A 119 -3.40 33.97 11.15
CA ASP A 119 -3.94 33.54 12.44
C ASP A 119 -5.47 33.77 12.48
N ASP A 120 -5.94 34.94 12.05
CA ASP A 120 -7.37 35.27 11.99
C ASP A 120 -8.13 34.38 11.01
N VAL A 121 -7.55 34.13 9.83
CA VAL A 121 -8.13 33.23 8.83
C VAL A 121 -8.21 31.80 9.36
N SER A 122 -7.16 31.32 10.06
CA SER A 122 -7.15 29.99 10.64
C SER A 122 -8.25 29.81 11.68
N GLN A 123 -8.44 30.81 12.56
CA GLN A 123 -9.47 30.77 13.58
C GLN A 123 -10.88 30.72 12.96
N VAL A 124 -11.15 31.57 11.96
CA VAL A 124 -12.45 31.59 11.26
C VAL A 124 -12.75 30.27 10.55
N LEU A 125 -11.74 29.68 9.90
CA LEU A 125 -11.89 28.40 9.20
C LEU A 125 -12.09 27.23 10.16
N LEU A 126 -11.41 27.22 11.30
CA LEU A 126 -11.57 26.18 12.30
C LEU A 126 -12.97 26.25 12.94
N ASP A 127 -13.38 27.44 13.40
CA ASP A 127 -14.63 27.62 14.15
C ASP A 127 -15.88 27.38 13.28
N LYS A 128 -15.86 27.86 12.02
CA LYS A 128 -17.04 27.80 11.15
C LYS A 128 -17.07 26.62 10.19
N PHE A 129 -15.89 26.14 9.79
CA PHE A 129 -15.76 25.14 8.73
C PHE A 129 -14.99 23.90 9.19
N ARG A 130 -14.53 23.81 10.45
CA ARG A 130 -13.69 22.70 10.92
C ARG A 130 -12.48 22.45 9.99
N CYS A 131 -11.98 23.53 9.39
CA CYS A 131 -10.91 23.52 8.40
C CYS A 131 -9.65 24.16 9.01
N VAL A 132 -8.51 23.53 8.79
CA VAL A 132 -7.21 23.99 9.26
C VAL A 132 -6.33 24.28 8.05
N PRO A 133 -6.06 25.56 7.75
CA PRO A 133 -5.31 25.94 6.57
C PRO A 133 -3.81 25.65 6.74
N THR A 134 -3.22 25.02 5.73
CA THR A 134 -1.78 24.89 5.54
C THR A 134 -1.31 26.00 4.60
N PHE A 135 -0.73 27.06 5.15
CA PHE A 135 -0.14 28.13 4.35
C PHE A 135 1.23 27.71 3.84
N LEU A 136 1.36 27.58 2.52
CA LEU A 136 2.61 27.26 1.86
C LEU A 136 3.31 28.56 1.41
N PRO A 137 4.58 28.78 1.77
CA PRO A 137 5.36 29.89 1.24
C PRO A 137 5.37 29.88 -0.29
N PRO A 138 5.29 31.05 -0.98
CA PRO A 138 5.15 31.09 -2.44
C PRO A 138 6.22 30.32 -3.22
N ASP A 139 7.50 30.36 -2.78
CA ASP A 139 8.58 29.61 -3.42
C ASP A 139 8.40 28.09 -3.26
N ILE A 140 7.99 27.64 -2.07
CA ILE A 140 7.67 26.23 -1.82
C ILE A 140 6.47 25.82 -2.65
N LEU A 141 5.38 26.58 -2.65
CA LEU A 141 4.16 26.27 -3.41
C LEU A 141 4.47 26.09 -4.91
N SER A 142 5.23 27.01 -5.50
CA SER A 142 5.64 26.94 -6.91
C SER A 142 6.44 25.66 -7.21
N LYS A 143 7.50 25.38 -6.44
CA LYS A 143 8.35 24.20 -6.65
C LYS A 143 7.65 22.87 -6.32
N PHE A 144 6.82 22.86 -5.28
CA PHE A 144 6.05 21.69 -4.86
C PHE A 144 4.92 21.37 -5.84
N TYR A 145 4.03 22.33 -6.09
CA TYR A 145 2.79 22.10 -6.80
C TYR A 145 2.98 22.18 -8.32
N ASP A 146 3.44 23.32 -8.83
CA ASP A 146 3.65 23.50 -10.27
C ASP A 146 4.87 22.69 -10.74
N GLY A 147 5.94 22.65 -9.95
CA GLY A 147 7.15 21.87 -10.23
C GLY A 147 6.95 20.36 -10.06
N PHE A 148 7.15 19.84 -8.85
CA PHE A 148 7.19 18.39 -8.61
C PHE A 148 5.85 17.70 -8.89
N CYS A 149 4.72 18.25 -8.43
CA CYS A 149 3.43 17.61 -8.60
C CYS A 149 2.94 17.66 -10.05
N LYS A 150 2.91 18.85 -10.68
CA LYS A 150 2.28 19.03 -12.00
C LYS A 150 3.21 18.83 -13.20
N ARG A 151 4.52 19.03 -13.06
CA ARG A 151 5.49 18.78 -14.16
C ARG A 151 6.18 17.42 -14.06
N HIS A 152 6.24 16.80 -12.88
CA HIS A 152 6.93 15.52 -12.70
C HIS A 152 5.98 14.35 -12.39
N LEU A 153 5.27 14.37 -11.26
CA LEU A 153 4.39 13.26 -10.86
C LEU A 153 3.17 13.09 -11.78
N TRP A 154 2.49 14.20 -12.11
CA TRP A 154 1.27 14.15 -12.92
C TRP A 154 1.52 13.55 -14.31
N PRO A 155 2.51 14.00 -15.10
CA PRO A 155 2.81 13.38 -16.38
C PRO A 155 3.23 11.91 -16.26
N LEU A 156 4.09 11.60 -15.29
CA LEU A 156 4.58 10.25 -15.08
C LEU A 156 3.45 9.26 -14.77
N PHE A 157 2.53 9.65 -13.87
CA PHE A 157 1.40 8.81 -13.48
C PHE A 157 0.38 8.65 -14.63
N HIS A 158 0.42 9.56 -15.62
CA HIS A 158 -0.37 9.50 -16.84
C HIS A 158 0.43 8.97 -18.06
N TYR A 159 1.52 8.24 -17.81
CA TYR A 159 2.32 7.53 -18.81
C TYR A 159 3.06 8.44 -19.81
N MET A 160 3.30 9.69 -19.44
CA MET A 160 4.19 10.58 -20.18
C MET A 160 5.58 10.57 -19.56
N LEU A 161 6.54 10.00 -20.29
CA LEU A 161 7.95 10.03 -19.89
C LEU A 161 8.59 11.37 -20.27
N PRO A 162 9.58 11.83 -19.50
CA PRO A 162 10.29 13.06 -19.80
C PRO A 162 11.32 12.83 -20.92
N PHE A 163 10.90 12.93 -22.19
CA PHE A 163 11.77 12.69 -23.35
C PHE A 163 12.67 13.89 -23.71
N SER A 164 12.26 15.12 -23.36
CA SER A 164 13.05 16.33 -23.60
C SER A 164 13.15 17.20 -22.35
N ALA A 165 14.04 18.21 -22.37
CA ALA A 165 14.13 19.19 -21.28
C ALA A 165 12.83 19.99 -21.11
N ASP A 166 12.06 20.08 -22.19
CA ASP A 166 10.84 20.85 -22.35
C ASP A 166 9.62 20.01 -21.92
N GLN A 167 9.64 18.70 -22.21
CA GLN A 167 8.63 17.72 -21.81
C GLN A 167 9.05 17.01 -20.51
N GLY A 168 8.68 17.57 -19.35
CA GLY A 168 8.78 16.89 -18.05
C GLY A 168 10.10 17.06 -17.29
N GLY A 169 11.16 17.56 -17.95
CA GLY A 169 12.41 17.98 -17.34
C GLY A 169 13.27 16.85 -16.75
N ARG A 170 14.59 17.09 -16.61
CA ARG A 170 15.47 16.20 -15.82
C ARG A 170 15.07 16.28 -14.34
N PHE A 171 15.31 15.20 -13.59
CA PHE A 171 15.06 15.21 -12.15
C PHE A 171 15.79 16.37 -11.46
N ASP A 172 15.01 17.25 -10.82
CA ASP A 172 15.51 18.37 -10.05
C ASP A 172 15.31 18.06 -8.56
N ARG A 173 16.43 17.92 -7.85
CA ARG A 173 16.45 17.63 -6.43
C ARG A 173 15.77 18.73 -5.59
N SER A 174 15.84 20.00 -6.03
CA SER A 174 15.22 21.11 -5.32
C SER A 174 13.69 21.01 -5.31
N LEU A 175 13.10 20.46 -6.38
CA LEU A 175 11.66 20.19 -6.45
C LEU A 175 11.25 19.10 -5.48
N TRP A 176 12.06 18.05 -5.36
CA TRP A 176 11.85 16.99 -4.36
C TRP A 176 11.97 17.53 -2.93
N GLU A 177 12.97 18.36 -2.64
CA GLU A 177 13.14 19.00 -1.33
C GLU A 177 11.97 19.94 -1.00
N ALA A 178 11.43 20.66 -1.98
CA ALA A 178 10.21 21.44 -1.82
C ALA A 178 8.98 20.55 -1.56
N TYR A 179 8.89 19.38 -2.20
CA TYR A 179 7.83 18.41 -1.97
C TYR A 179 7.85 17.84 -0.54
N ILE A 180 9.03 17.48 -0.05
CA ILE A 180 9.26 17.09 1.35
C ILE A 180 8.87 18.24 2.28
N SER A 181 9.32 19.46 1.99
CA SER A 181 9.07 20.65 2.81
C SER A 181 7.59 20.99 2.91
N ALA A 182 6.86 20.95 1.79
CA ALA A 182 5.42 21.11 1.78
C ALA A 182 4.72 20.05 2.64
N ASN A 183 5.04 18.77 2.44
CA ASN A 183 4.48 17.67 3.24
C ASN A 183 4.81 17.81 4.74
N LYS A 184 5.97 18.37 5.09
CA LYS A 184 6.33 18.69 6.48
C LYS A 184 5.45 19.80 7.08
N LEU A 185 5.06 20.80 6.29
CA LEU A 185 4.12 21.84 6.71
C LEU A 185 2.71 21.25 6.95
N PHE A 186 2.25 20.35 6.07
CA PHE A 186 1.02 19.59 6.30
C PHE A 186 1.09 18.74 7.57
N PHE A 187 2.20 18.03 7.79
CA PHE A 187 2.45 17.25 9.00
C PHE A 187 2.33 18.12 10.27
N GLN A 188 2.91 19.32 10.27
CA GLN A 188 2.80 20.25 11.41
C GLN A 188 1.35 20.59 11.72
N LYS A 189 0.53 20.86 10.70
CA LYS A 189 -0.90 21.15 10.87
C LYS A 189 -1.71 19.97 11.37
N VAL A 190 -1.40 18.75 10.95
CA VAL A 190 -2.04 17.55 11.52
C VAL A 190 -1.65 17.36 12.98
N VAL A 191 -0.38 17.55 13.34
CA VAL A 191 0.13 17.40 14.72
C VAL A 191 -0.50 18.42 15.68
N GLU A 192 -0.87 19.61 15.21
CA GLU A 192 -1.57 20.62 16.02
C GLU A 192 -2.97 20.15 16.49
N LEU A 193 -3.56 19.13 15.84
CA LEU A 193 -4.97 18.72 16.04
C LEU A 193 -5.13 17.31 16.60
N ILE A 194 -4.23 16.42 16.21
CA ILE A 194 -4.43 14.98 16.34
C ILE A 194 -4.33 14.50 17.80
N ASN A 195 -5.31 13.69 18.21
CA ASN A 195 -5.19 12.75 19.31
C ASN A 195 -4.73 11.39 18.72
N PRO A 196 -3.45 11.02 18.84
CA PRO A 196 -2.89 9.89 18.09
C PRO A 196 -3.45 8.52 18.46
N ASP A 197 -4.07 8.39 19.64
CA ASP A 197 -4.69 7.16 20.11
C ASP A 197 -6.15 7.04 19.64
N GLU A 198 -6.84 8.16 19.42
CA GLU A 198 -8.29 8.21 19.15
C GLU A 198 -8.65 8.59 17.70
N ASP A 199 -7.78 9.30 16.99
CA ASP A 199 -8.14 9.84 15.69
C ASP A 199 -7.72 8.93 14.54
N TYR A 200 -8.53 8.96 13.48
CA TYR A 200 -8.18 8.49 12.15
C TYR A 200 -7.61 9.63 11.31
N VAL A 201 -6.57 9.35 10.54
CA VAL A 201 -6.05 10.28 9.52
C VAL A 201 -6.23 9.67 8.14
N TRP A 202 -6.94 10.36 7.27
CA TRP A 202 -7.13 9.93 5.89
C TRP A 202 -6.47 10.94 4.93
N ILE A 203 -5.39 10.50 4.29
CA ILE A 203 -4.55 11.30 3.41
C ILE A 203 -4.97 11.06 1.95
N HIS A 204 -5.12 12.14 1.20
CA HIS A 204 -5.57 12.10 -0.18
C HIS A 204 -4.51 12.56 -1.18
N ASP A 205 -4.32 11.70 -2.16
CA ASP A 205 -3.73 11.96 -3.47
C ASP A 205 -2.21 12.14 -3.55
N TYR A 206 -1.70 12.19 -4.78
CA TYR A 206 -0.27 12.18 -5.12
C TYR A 206 0.54 13.37 -4.56
N HIS A 207 -0.13 14.44 -4.11
CA HIS A 207 0.50 15.60 -3.48
C HIS A 207 1.11 15.27 -2.11
N LEU A 208 0.57 14.26 -1.42
CA LEU A 208 0.87 13.99 -0.01
C LEU A 208 1.40 12.57 0.26
N MET A 209 2.05 11.94 -0.74
CA MET A 209 2.48 10.53 -0.66
C MET A 209 3.56 10.27 0.40
N VAL A 210 4.28 11.31 0.83
CA VAL A 210 5.34 11.20 1.86
C VAL A 210 4.87 11.58 3.27
N LEU A 211 3.68 12.16 3.40
CA LEU A 211 3.08 12.49 4.68
C LEU A 211 2.94 11.30 5.64
N PRO A 212 2.58 10.06 5.20
CA PRO A 212 2.45 8.94 6.11
C PRO A 212 3.75 8.64 6.89
N THR A 213 4.93 8.80 6.28
CA THR A 213 6.21 8.64 6.99
C THR A 213 6.38 9.63 8.13
N PHE A 214 6.03 10.90 7.92
CA PHE A 214 6.19 11.93 8.95
C PHE A 214 5.27 11.66 10.15
N LEU A 215 4.01 11.32 9.87
CA LEU A 215 3.03 10.98 10.92
C LEU A 215 3.43 9.72 11.67
N ARG A 216 3.75 8.65 10.95
CA ARG A 216 4.13 7.36 11.56
C ARG A 216 5.40 7.47 12.40
N ARG A 217 6.37 8.29 11.99
CA ARG A 217 7.60 8.55 12.76
C ARG A 217 7.34 9.28 14.08
N ARG A 218 6.32 10.14 14.13
CA ARG A 218 5.93 10.83 15.36
C ARG A 218 5.03 9.97 16.23
N PHE A 219 4.14 9.21 15.61
CA PHE A 219 3.12 8.40 16.26
C PHE A 219 3.13 7.00 15.64
N ASN A 220 3.83 6.04 16.24
CA ASN A 220 4.00 4.70 15.64
C ASN A 220 2.67 3.97 15.42
N ARG A 221 1.63 4.28 16.21
CA ARG A 221 0.33 3.58 16.23
C ARG A 221 -0.83 4.34 15.57
N VAL A 222 -0.61 5.55 15.05
CA VAL A 222 -1.67 6.38 14.44
C VAL A 222 -2.50 5.59 13.42
N ARG A 223 -3.82 5.74 13.42
CA ARG A 223 -4.69 5.04 12.48
C ARG A 223 -4.71 5.80 11.15
N MET A 224 -4.14 5.23 10.09
CA MET A 224 -3.93 5.98 8.83
C MET A 224 -4.39 5.25 7.57
N GLY A 225 -5.16 5.95 6.76
CA GLY A 225 -5.44 5.58 5.38
C GLY A 225 -4.82 6.54 4.38
N PHE A 226 -4.47 6.04 3.21
CA PHE A 226 -4.09 6.82 2.04
C PHE A 226 -4.97 6.43 0.85
N PHE A 227 -5.45 7.39 0.06
CA PHE A 227 -6.18 7.11 -1.17
C PHE A 227 -5.59 7.88 -2.35
N LEU A 228 -5.22 7.18 -3.44
CA LEU A 228 -4.71 7.78 -4.67
C LEU A 228 -5.84 8.02 -5.67
N HIS A 229 -6.05 9.28 -6.07
CA HIS A 229 -7.09 9.64 -7.04
C HIS A 229 -6.59 9.63 -8.50
N SER A 230 -5.29 9.84 -8.69
CA SER A 230 -4.62 9.63 -9.99
C SER A 230 -4.45 8.14 -10.32
N PRO A 231 -4.17 7.78 -11.59
CA PRO A 231 -3.67 6.45 -11.91
C PRO A 231 -2.37 6.14 -11.16
N PHE A 232 -2.07 4.86 -10.99
CA PHE A 232 -0.74 4.41 -10.59
C PHE A 232 -0.07 3.71 -11.80
N PRO A 233 1.11 4.17 -12.26
CA PRO A 233 1.70 3.69 -13.51
C PRO A 233 2.33 2.30 -13.35
N SER A 234 2.55 1.62 -14.47
CA SER A 234 3.24 0.31 -14.50
C SER A 234 4.66 0.42 -13.94
N SER A 235 5.25 -0.72 -13.54
CA SER A 235 6.59 -0.73 -12.94
C SER A 235 7.69 -0.19 -13.85
N GLU A 236 7.52 -0.28 -15.16
CA GLU A 236 8.49 0.22 -16.14
C GLU A 236 8.46 1.75 -16.25
N ILE A 237 7.27 2.34 -16.16
CA ILE A 237 7.14 3.80 -16.13
C ILE A 237 7.54 4.31 -14.74
N TYR A 238 7.05 3.69 -13.68
CA TYR A 238 7.35 4.09 -12.30
C TYR A 238 8.85 3.99 -11.97
N SER A 239 9.59 3.03 -12.56
CA SER A 239 11.03 2.90 -12.33
C SER A 239 11.85 4.09 -12.82
N THR A 240 11.30 4.91 -13.73
CA THR A 240 11.98 6.13 -14.19
C THR A 240 12.00 7.24 -13.13
N LEU A 241 11.12 7.17 -12.11
CA LEU A 241 11.13 8.08 -10.97
C LEU A 241 12.38 7.82 -10.12
N THR A 242 13.17 8.85 -9.90
CA THR A 242 14.43 8.75 -9.13
C THR A 242 14.20 8.51 -7.64
N VAL A 243 13.08 9.02 -7.09
CA VAL A 243 12.67 8.89 -5.68
C VAL A 243 11.61 7.81 -5.47
N ARG A 244 11.58 6.81 -6.36
CA ARG A 244 10.59 5.72 -6.40
C ARG A 244 10.53 4.91 -5.10
N GLU A 245 11.68 4.56 -4.53
CA GLU A 245 11.71 3.74 -3.32
C GLU A 245 11.21 4.52 -2.10
N GLU A 246 11.59 5.80 -1.99
CA GLU A 246 11.19 6.69 -0.91
C GLU A 246 9.67 6.86 -0.88
N ILE A 247 9.04 7.04 -2.05
CA ILE A 247 7.59 7.19 -2.15
C ILE A 247 6.89 5.85 -1.83
N LEU A 248 7.35 4.71 -2.35
CA LEU A 248 6.76 3.41 -2.00
C LEU A 248 6.86 3.12 -0.50
N LYS A 249 8.06 3.28 0.09
CA LYS A 249 8.28 3.09 1.53
C LYS A 249 7.43 4.06 2.35
N ALA A 250 7.23 5.29 1.87
CA ALA A 250 6.36 6.23 2.55
C ALA A 250 4.89 5.82 2.54
N LEU A 251 4.36 5.39 1.39
CA LEU A 251 3.00 4.87 1.32
C LEU A 251 2.79 3.66 2.23
N LEU A 252 3.76 2.75 2.32
CA LEU A 252 3.74 1.58 3.20
C LEU A 252 3.76 1.91 4.70
N ASN A 253 3.92 3.17 5.09
CA ASN A 253 3.67 3.60 6.46
C ASN A 253 2.17 3.78 6.78
N SER A 254 1.28 3.70 5.80
CA SER A 254 -0.19 3.67 5.97
C SER A 254 -0.69 2.29 6.40
N ASP A 255 -1.91 2.20 6.92
CA ASP A 255 -2.57 0.93 7.28
C ASP A 255 -3.46 0.42 6.15
N VAL A 256 -4.09 1.35 5.43
CA VAL A 256 -4.89 1.08 4.23
C VAL A 256 -4.42 1.99 3.09
N ILE A 257 -4.22 1.43 1.90
CA ILE A 257 -3.92 2.17 0.67
C ILE A 257 -5.02 1.90 -0.35
N GLY A 258 -5.69 2.95 -0.80
CA GLY A 258 -6.82 2.91 -1.73
C GLY A 258 -6.46 3.33 -3.16
N PHE A 259 -7.04 2.62 -4.13
CA PHE A 259 -6.98 2.94 -5.55
C PHE A 259 -8.37 2.82 -6.21
N HIS A 260 -8.60 3.52 -7.32
CA HIS A 260 -9.87 3.45 -8.05
C HIS A 260 -10.11 2.11 -8.75
N THR A 261 -9.09 1.52 -9.36
CA THR A 261 -9.22 0.29 -10.17
C THR A 261 -8.25 -0.79 -9.72
N PHE A 262 -8.55 -2.04 -10.07
CA PHE A 262 -7.65 -3.16 -9.81
C PHE A 262 -6.32 -3.00 -10.54
N ASP A 263 -6.30 -2.43 -11.75
CA ASP A 263 -5.06 -2.21 -12.49
C ASP A 263 -4.09 -1.28 -11.76
N TYR A 264 -4.58 -0.18 -11.20
CA TYR A 264 -3.73 0.75 -10.45
C TYR A 264 -3.16 0.08 -9.20
N ALA A 265 -3.99 -0.65 -8.45
CA ALA A 265 -3.54 -1.42 -7.29
C ALA A 265 -2.52 -2.50 -7.69
N ARG A 266 -2.78 -3.25 -8.77
CA ARG A 266 -1.86 -4.27 -9.30
C ARG A 266 -0.52 -3.66 -9.68
N HIS A 267 -0.51 -2.50 -10.34
CA HIS A 267 0.73 -1.81 -10.67
C HIS A 267 1.53 -1.39 -9.42
N PHE A 268 0.86 -0.86 -8.39
CA PHE A 268 1.49 -0.56 -7.11
C PHE A 268 2.09 -1.82 -6.44
N LEU A 269 1.34 -2.92 -6.42
CA LEU A 269 1.79 -4.21 -5.88
C LEU A 269 3.02 -4.75 -6.65
N THR A 270 3.01 -4.67 -7.99
CA THR A 270 4.15 -5.04 -8.81
C THR A 270 5.37 -4.16 -8.53
N CYS A 271 5.19 -2.86 -8.32
CA CYS A 271 6.29 -1.97 -7.94
C CYS A 271 6.88 -2.35 -6.57
N CYS A 272 6.02 -2.61 -5.57
CA CYS A 272 6.47 -3.11 -4.26
C CYS A 272 7.22 -4.44 -4.38
N SER A 273 6.74 -5.35 -5.22
CA SER A 273 7.40 -6.64 -5.46
C SER A 273 8.76 -6.50 -6.14
N ARG A 274 8.85 -5.73 -7.22
CA ARG A 274 10.10 -5.59 -8.00
C ARG A 274 11.15 -4.73 -7.30
N MET A 275 10.73 -3.65 -6.62
CA MET A 275 11.65 -2.67 -6.05
C MET A 275 11.97 -2.93 -4.58
N LEU A 276 11.05 -3.54 -3.83
CA LEU A 276 11.20 -3.77 -2.38
C LEU A 276 11.22 -5.26 -2.01
N GLY A 277 11.05 -6.17 -2.96
CA GLY A 277 11.02 -7.62 -2.71
C GLY A 277 9.80 -8.09 -1.94
N LEU A 278 8.74 -7.28 -1.86
CA LEU A 278 7.55 -7.58 -1.05
C LEU A 278 6.57 -8.45 -1.83
N ALA A 279 6.17 -9.58 -1.23
CA ALA A 279 5.06 -10.38 -1.73
C ALA A 279 3.73 -9.85 -1.18
N TYR A 280 2.70 -9.83 -2.03
CA TYR A 280 1.33 -9.56 -1.59
C TYR A 280 0.58 -10.88 -1.45
N GLN A 281 -0.39 -10.91 -0.55
CA GLN A 281 -1.25 -12.05 -0.30
C GLN A 281 -2.70 -11.66 -0.50
N SER A 282 -3.48 -12.55 -1.09
CA SER A 282 -4.94 -12.49 -1.05
C SER A 282 -5.42 -13.42 0.05
N LYS A 283 -5.96 -12.87 1.14
CA LYS A 283 -6.49 -13.65 2.27
C LYS A 283 -7.91 -13.21 2.54
N ARG A 284 -8.86 -14.15 2.63
CA ARG A 284 -10.27 -13.91 3.01
C ARG A 284 -10.92 -12.73 2.25
N GLY A 285 -10.62 -12.59 0.96
CA GLY A 285 -11.22 -11.58 0.09
C GLY A 285 -10.60 -10.17 0.15
N TYR A 286 -9.49 -9.95 0.85
CA TYR A 286 -8.73 -8.70 0.78
C TYR A 286 -7.29 -8.93 0.30
N LEU A 287 -6.75 -7.92 -0.38
CA LEU A 287 -5.34 -7.85 -0.79
C LEU A 287 -4.54 -7.17 0.31
N GLY A 288 -3.39 -7.75 0.68
CA GLY A 288 -2.51 -7.18 1.69
C GLY A 288 -1.02 -7.41 1.42
N LEU A 289 -0.20 -6.49 1.91
CA LEU A 289 1.26 -6.60 1.93
C LEU A 289 1.73 -6.76 3.37
N GLU A 290 2.59 -7.74 3.63
CA GLU A 290 3.30 -7.84 4.90
C GLU A 290 4.54 -6.94 4.85
N PHE A 291 4.65 -6.01 5.79
CA PHE A 291 5.76 -5.08 5.89
C PHE A 291 6.16 -4.92 7.37
N TYR A 292 7.26 -5.55 7.74
CA TYR A 292 7.81 -5.49 9.10
C TYR A 292 6.80 -5.86 10.21
N GLY A 293 6.02 -6.92 9.99
CA GLY A 293 5.04 -7.41 10.96
C GLY A 293 3.72 -6.63 10.96
N ARG A 294 3.55 -5.67 10.04
CA ARG A 294 2.28 -5.00 9.76
C ARG A 294 1.70 -5.51 8.44
N THR A 295 0.39 -5.71 8.43
CA THR A 295 -0.36 -5.99 7.19
C THR A 295 -0.92 -4.68 6.64
N ILE A 296 -0.38 -4.18 5.54
CA ILE A 296 -0.95 -3.03 4.81
C ILE A 296 -2.05 -3.55 3.90
N ARG A 297 -3.28 -3.09 4.11
CA ARG A 297 -4.43 -3.50 3.28
C ARG A 297 -4.50 -2.66 2.02
N ILE A 298 -4.78 -3.30 0.89
CA ILE A 298 -5.00 -2.63 -0.39
C ILE A 298 -6.50 -2.63 -0.69
N LYS A 299 -7.08 -1.43 -0.77
CA LYS A 299 -8.48 -1.22 -1.11
C LYS A 299 -8.60 -0.81 -2.57
N ILE A 300 -9.48 -1.47 -3.30
CA ILE A 300 -9.84 -1.09 -4.66
C ILE A 300 -11.29 -0.67 -4.64
N MET A 301 -11.54 0.60 -4.96
CA MET A 301 -12.90 1.11 -5.02
C MET A 301 -12.99 2.38 -5.87
N PRO A 302 -13.78 2.39 -6.95
CA PRO A 302 -14.09 3.61 -7.68
C PRO A 302 -14.85 4.57 -6.76
N VAL A 303 -14.53 5.87 -6.83
CA VAL A 303 -15.29 6.87 -6.09
C VAL A 303 -16.55 7.28 -6.86
N GLY A 304 -17.65 7.45 -6.15
CA GLY A 304 -18.92 7.89 -6.70
C GLY A 304 -19.12 9.41 -6.71
N ILE A 305 -20.35 9.81 -7.02
CA ILE A 305 -20.84 11.20 -6.93
C ILE A 305 -21.76 11.35 -5.72
N HIS A 306 -22.07 12.59 -5.32
CA HIS A 306 -23.08 12.86 -4.29
C HIS A 306 -24.46 12.99 -4.94
N MET A 307 -25.35 12.03 -4.69
CA MET A 307 -26.69 11.97 -5.30
C MET A 307 -27.57 13.16 -4.89
N ASP A 308 -27.81 13.36 -3.59
CA ASP A 308 -28.75 14.40 -3.13
C ASP A 308 -28.30 15.83 -3.49
N TRP A 309 -26.98 16.09 -3.46
CA TRP A 309 -26.42 17.34 -3.93
C TRP A 309 -26.79 17.59 -5.39
N ILE A 310 -26.50 16.65 -6.29
CA ILE A 310 -26.81 16.80 -7.72
C ILE A 310 -28.32 17.01 -7.92
N GLU A 311 -29.16 16.23 -7.23
CA GLU A 311 -30.62 16.40 -7.29
C GLU A 311 -31.07 17.80 -6.80
N SER A 312 -30.42 18.35 -5.77
CA SER A 312 -30.71 19.69 -5.25
C SER A 312 -30.38 20.77 -6.28
N VAL A 313 -29.25 20.64 -6.99
CA VAL A 313 -28.86 21.58 -8.04
C VAL A 313 -29.77 21.45 -9.26
N MET A 314 -30.19 20.23 -9.62
CA MET A 314 -31.14 20.00 -10.71
C MET A 314 -32.47 20.71 -10.50
N LYS A 315 -32.98 20.77 -9.25
CA LYS A 315 -34.22 21.50 -8.93
C LYS A 315 -34.12 22.98 -9.28
N VAL A 316 -32.98 23.60 -8.95
CA VAL A 316 -32.72 25.01 -9.27
C VAL A 316 -32.53 25.22 -10.77
N ALA A 317 -31.79 24.34 -11.43
CA ALA A 317 -31.51 24.44 -12.86
C ALA A 317 -32.77 24.28 -13.75
N ASP A 318 -33.78 23.54 -13.29
CA ASP A 318 -35.06 23.39 -14.01
C ASP A 318 -35.87 24.71 -14.04
N GLU A 319 -35.70 25.55 -13.02
CA GLU A 319 -36.34 26.87 -12.92
C GLU A 319 -35.60 27.97 -13.71
N GLU A 320 -34.36 27.70 -14.16
CA GLU A 320 -33.54 28.68 -14.85
C GLU A 320 -33.97 28.93 -16.30
N SER A 321 -33.95 30.20 -16.70
CA SER A 321 -34.17 30.61 -18.10
C SER A 321 -33.18 29.97 -19.08
N LYS A 322 -32.02 29.51 -18.60
CA LYS A 322 -30.96 28.92 -19.42
C LYS A 322 -31.37 27.59 -20.04
N MET A 323 -32.12 26.75 -19.32
CA MET A 323 -32.65 25.50 -19.86
C MET A 323 -33.54 25.75 -21.09
N ARG A 324 -34.42 26.75 -21.02
CA ARG A 324 -35.29 27.13 -22.16
C ARG A 324 -34.49 27.66 -23.34
N GLU A 325 -33.50 28.51 -23.08
CA GLU A 325 -32.59 29.05 -24.10
C GLU A 325 -31.86 27.92 -24.84
N LEU A 326 -31.27 26.96 -24.10
CA LEU A 326 -30.54 25.86 -24.70
C LEU A 326 -31.46 24.89 -25.47
N LYS A 327 -32.66 24.59 -24.95
CA LYS A 327 -33.67 23.79 -25.67
C LYS A 327 -34.05 24.43 -27.01
N GLN A 328 -34.21 25.76 -27.04
CA GLN A 328 -34.48 26.50 -28.28
C GLN A 328 -33.26 26.49 -29.21
N LYS A 329 -32.06 26.74 -28.69
CA LYS A 329 -30.80 26.79 -29.47
C LYS A 329 -30.50 25.47 -30.19
N PHE A 330 -30.80 24.35 -29.53
CA PHE A 330 -30.53 23.00 -30.05
C PHE A 330 -31.79 22.30 -30.59
N GLN A 331 -32.89 23.02 -30.80
CA GLN A 331 -34.10 22.43 -31.36
C GLN A 331 -33.81 21.87 -32.77
N GLY A 332 -34.20 20.60 -32.99
CA GLY A 332 -33.95 19.89 -34.25
C GLY A 332 -32.50 19.47 -34.48
N LYS A 333 -31.61 19.66 -33.48
CA LYS A 333 -30.21 19.25 -33.50
C LYS A 333 -29.96 18.17 -32.44
N THR A 334 -29.00 17.29 -32.69
CA THR A 334 -28.55 16.26 -31.75
C THR A 334 -27.25 16.72 -31.10
N MET A 335 -27.27 16.95 -29.79
CA MET A 335 -26.12 17.47 -29.05
C MET A 335 -25.27 16.34 -28.46
N LEU A 336 -23.99 16.30 -28.82
CA LEU A 336 -22.94 15.59 -28.10
C LEU A 336 -22.24 16.56 -27.15
N LEU A 337 -21.80 16.07 -25.99
CA LEU A 337 -21.20 16.91 -24.96
C LEU A 337 -19.85 16.36 -24.50
N GLY A 338 -18.84 17.24 -24.47
CA GLY A 338 -17.57 17.04 -23.79
C GLY A 338 -17.42 18.04 -22.65
N VAL A 339 -16.96 17.58 -21.49
CA VAL A 339 -16.63 18.43 -20.34
C VAL A 339 -15.31 17.96 -19.77
N ASP A 340 -14.26 18.74 -19.98
CA ASP A 340 -12.90 18.35 -19.65
C ASP A 340 -12.11 19.54 -19.11
N ASP A 341 -11.18 19.25 -18.21
CA ASP A 341 -10.16 20.22 -17.83
C ASP A 341 -9.18 20.39 -19.00
N THR A 342 -8.71 21.61 -19.24
CA THR A 342 -7.68 21.85 -20.27
C THR A 342 -6.36 21.23 -19.84
N ASP A 343 -6.13 20.00 -20.29
CA ASP A 343 -4.99 19.14 -19.96
C ASP A 343 -4.75 18.14 -21.11
N ILE A 344 -3.48 17.89 -21.44
CA ILE A 344 -3.07 16.97 -22.53
C ILE A 344 -3.71 15.59 -22.40
N PHE A 345 -3.89 15.10 -21.18
CA PHE A 345 -4.37 13.74 -20.94
C PHE A 345 -5.87 13.58 -21.17
N LYS A 346 -6.62 14.68 -21.36
CA LYS A 346 -8.06 14.64 -21.66
C LYS A 346 -8.39 14.34 -23.12
N GLY A 347 -7.40 14.34 -24.01
CA GLY A 347 -7.60 13.93 -25.41
C GLY A 347 -8.69 14.76 -26.12
N ILE A 348 -8.78 16.06 -25.81
CA ILE A 348 -9.83 16.94 -26.35
C ILE A 348 -9.70 17.04 -27.87
N ASN A 349 -8.49 17.22 -28.40
CA ASN A 349 -8.29 17.30 -29.84
C ASN A 349 -8.68 15.99 -30.55
N LEU A 350 -8.39 14.82 -29.97
CA LEU A 350 -8.84 13.52 -30.49
C LEU A 350 -10.38 13.45 -30.62
N LYS A 351 -11.10 14.06 -29.68
CA LYS A 351 -12.57 14.19 -29.73
C LYS A 351 -13.04 15.06 -30.89
N LEU A 352 -12.38 16.20 -31.11
CA LEU A 352 -12.71 17.11 -32.21
C LEU A 352 -12.46 16.43 -33.56
N LEU A 353 -11.34 15.73 -33.70
CA LEU A 353 -11.02 14.95 -34.90
C LEU A 353 -12.02 13.80 -35.11
N ALA A 354 -12.50 13.15 -34.04
CA ALA A 354 -13.52 12.12 -34.14
C ALA A 354 -14.87 12.68 -34.61
N MET A 355 -15.24 13.87 -34.13
CA MET A 355 -16.41 14.61 -34.63
C MET A 355 -16.25 14.94 -36.12
N GLU A 356 -15.09 15.43 -36.53
CA GLU A 356 -14.77 15.70 -37.93
C GLU A 356 -14.94 14.44 -38.79
N GLN A 357 -14.41 13.31 -38.32
CA GLN A 357 -14.46 12.06 -39.06
C GLN A 357 -15.89 11.50 -39.15
N MET A 358 -16.67 11.59 -38.07
CA MET A 358 -18.09 11.25 -38.07
C MET A 358 -18.85 12.06 -39.13
N LEU A 359 -18.61 13.37 -39.22
CA LEU A 359 -19.28 14.24 -40.20
C LEU A 359 -18.86 13.97 -41.65
N LYS A 360 -17.63 13.50 -41.87
CA LYS A 360 -17.16 13.06 -43.20
C LYS A 360 -17.81 11.76 -43.63
N GLN A 361 -17.81 10.75 -42.75
CA GLN A 361 -18.33 9.41 -43.05
C GLN A 361 -19.87 9.36 -43.09
N HIS A 362 -20.53 10.21 -42.29
CA HIS A 362 -21.99 10.26 -42.20
C HIS A 362 -22.53 11.65 -42.53
N PRO A 363 -22.58 12.05 -43.82
CA PRO A 363 -23.03 13.37 -44.23
C PRO A 363 -24.46 13.72 -43.80
N SER A 364 -25.29 12.72 -43.49
CA SER A 364 -26.66 12.89 -42.97
C SER A 364 -26.72 13.65 -41.64
N TRP A 365 -25.63 13.67 -40.88
CA TRP A 365 -25.49 14.41 -39.63
C TRP A 365 -25.02 15.86 -39.81
N GLN A 366 -24.55 16.24 -41.00
CA GLN A 366 -24.17 17.63 -41.27
C GLN A 366 -25.40 18.54 -41.21
N GLY A 367 -25.34 19.59 -40.40
CA GLY A 367 -26.47 20.48 -40.11
C GLY A 367 -27.35 20.01 -38.94
N LYS A 368 -27.13 18.79 -38.41
CA LYS A 368 -27.94 18.18 -37.35
C LYS A 368 -27.16 17.85 -36.09
N ALA A 369 -25.97 17.28 -36.19
CA ALA A 369 -25.16 16.94 -35.03
C ALA A 369 -24.30 18.14 -34.58
N VAL A 370 -24.25 18.40 -33.27
CA VAL A 370 -23.41 19.46 -32.68
C VAL A 370 -22.64 18.90 -31.50
N LEU A 371 -21.32 19.09 -31.48
CA LEU A 371 -20.48 18.83 -30.32
C LEU A 371 -20.30 20.11 -29.52
N VAL A 372 -20.81 20.15 -28.29
CA VAL A 372 -20.48 21.20 -27.32
C VAL A 372 -19.30 20.72 -26.48
N GLN A 373 -18.17 21.43 -26.52
CA GLN A 373 -17.01 21.16 -25.68
C GLN A 373 -16.86 22.26 -24.65
N ILE A 374 -17.03 21.92 -23.38
CA ILE A 374 -16.78 22.79 -22.23
C ILE A 374 -15.34 22.58 -21.77
N LEU A 375 -14.58 23.66 -21.67
CA LEU A 375 -13.22 23.67 -21.13
C LEU A 375 -13.23 24.22 -19.70
N ASN A 376 -12.96 23.35 -18.72
CA ASN A 376 -12.69 23.80 -17.36
C ASN A 376 -11.26 24.36 -17.29
N PRO A 377 -11.03 25.41 -16.48
CA PRO A 377 -9.69 25.99 -16.30
C PRO A 377 -8.66 24.93 -15.88
N ALA A 378 -7.44 25.05 -16.41
CA ALA A 378 -6.34 24.16 -16.06
C ALA A 378 -6.04 24.18 -14.54
N ARG A 379 -5.72 23.00 -13.99
CA ARG A 379 -5.45 22.81 -12.56
C ARG A 379 -4.00 23.17 -12.17
N GLY A 380 -3.43 24.25 -12.69
CA GLY A 380 -2.05 24.70 -12.40
C GLY A 380 -1.30 25.19 -13.64
N LYS A 381 -0.03 25.60 -13.48
CA LYS A 381 0.86 26.00 -14.59
C LYS A 381 1.57 24.78 -15.19
N GLY A 382 0.77 23.87 -15.73
CA GLY A 382 1.22 22.63 -16.36
C GLY A 382 2.07 22.86 -17.62
N ILE A 383 2.52 21.77 -18.22
CA ILE A 383 3.29 21.77 -19.47
C ILE A 383 2.35 22.09 -20.63
N ASP A 384 2.79 22.96 -21.53
CA ASP A 384 2.20 23.24 -22.85
C ASP A 384 0.71 23.67 -22.87
N PHE A 385 0.19 24.22 -21.77
CA PHE A 385 -1.21 24.68 -21.67
C PHE A 385 -1.64 25.59 -22.82
N GLU A 386 -0.84 26.62 -23.12
CA GLU A 386 -1.16 27.60 -24.16
C GLU A 386 -1.15 26.97 -25.56
N GLU A 387 -0.24 26.03 -25.80
CA GLU A 387 -0.12 25.29 -27.07
C GLU A 387 -1.33 24.38 -27.29
N ILE A 388 -1.76 23.63 -26.26
CA ILE A 388 -2.94 22.77 -26.31
C ILE A 388 -4.20 23.59 -26.61
N LEU A 389 -4.35 24.74 -25.92
CA LEU A 389 -5.51 25.61 -26.13
C LEU A 389 -5.51 26.17 -27.56
N ALA A 390 -4.35 26.58 -28.08
CA ALA A 390 -4.22 27.05 -29.45
C ALA A 390 -4.57 25.95 -30.46
N GLU A 391 -4.08 24.73 -30.26
CA GLU A 391 -4.39 23.56 -31.10
C GLU A 391 -5.90 23.24 -31.11
N ILE A 392 -6.54 23.23 -29.93
CA ILE A 392 -7.98 23.01 -29.79
C ILE A 392 -8.76 24.10 -30.55
N GLN A 393 -8.40 25.37 -30.37
CA GLN A 393 -9.07 26.49 -31.03
C GLN A 393 -8.88 26.47 -32.55
N GLU A 394 -7.70 26.09 -33.03
CA GLU A 394 -7.41 25.91 -34.46
C GLU A 394 -8.25 24.77 -35.06
N SER A 395 -8.26 23.60 -34.43
CA SER A 395 -9.10 22.46 -34.84
C SER A 395 -10.58 22.84 -34.89
N CYS A 396 -11.10 23.51 -33.85
CA CYS A 396 -12.48 23.99 -33.84
C CYS A 396 -12.77 24.91 -35.02
N ARG A 397 -11.90 25.89 -35.28
CA ARG A 397 -12.07 26.86 -36.38
C ARG A 397 -12.08 26.16 -37.72
N ARG A 398 -11.09 25.32 -38.00
CA ARG A 398 -10.96 24.57 -39.25
C ARG A 398 -12.17 23.69 -39.53
N ILE A 399 -12.65 22.94 -38.52
CA ILE A 399 -13.81 22.05 -38.68
C ILE A 399 -15.10 22.86 -38.87
N ASN A 400 -15.27 23.96 -38.13
CA ASN A 400 -16.43 24.85 -38.29
C ASN A 400 -16.43 25.55 -39.65
N GLU A 401 -15.28 25.94 -40.20
CA GLU A 401 -15.16 26.49 -41.56
C GLU A 401 -15.53 25.46 -42.62
N GLN A 402 -15.13 24.20 -42.44
CA GLN A 402 -15.38 23.13 -43.41
C GLN A 402 -16.83 22.64 -43.41
N PHE A 403 -17.45 22.47 -42.23
CA PHE A 403 -18.77 21.82 -42.10
C PHE A 403 -19.86 22.76 -41.58
N GLY A 404 -19.51 23.94 -41.08
CA GLY A 404 -20.46 24.93 -40.59
C GLY A 404 -21.29 25.57 -41.69
N ARG A 405 -22.40 26.17 -41.29
CA ARG A 405 -23.26 26.97 -42.16
C ARG A 405 -23.62 28.27 -41.42
N PRO A 406 -22.70 29.26 -41.39
CA PRO A 406 -22.87 30.47 -40.57
C PRO A 406 -24.14 31.24 -40.90
N GLY A 407 -24.51 31.32 -42.19
CA GLY A 407 -25.75 31.97 -42.63
C GLY A 407 -27.05 31.31 -42.15
N TYR A 408 -26.98 30.08 -41.62
CA TYR A 408 -28.11 29.34 -41.05
C TYR A 408 -27.94 29.10 -39.53
N GLY A 409 -26.96 29.73 -38.88
CA GLY A 409 -26.71 29.57 -37.44
C GLY A 409 -26.33 28.13 -37.03
N TYR A 410 -25.60 27.41 -37.89
CA TYR A 410 -25.11 26.07 -37.60
C TYR A 410 -23.58 26.04 -37.51
N GLU A 411 -23.10 25.61 -36.35
CA GLU A 411 -21.70 25.31 -36.06
C GLU A 411 -21.64 23.87 -35.54
N PRO A 412 -20.87 22.96 -36.17
CA PRO A 412 -20.75 21.58 -35.72
C PRO A 412 -20.02 21.45 -34.39
N ILE A 413 -19.14 22.40 -34.04
CA ILE A 413 -18.42 22.43 -32.77
C ILE A 413 -18.65 23.78 -32.08
N ILE A 414 -19.20 23.73 -30.86
CA ILE A 414 -19.35 24.90 -29.99
C ILE A 414 -18.36 24.76 -28.83
N LEU A 415 -17.30 25.58 -28.86
CA LEU A 415 -16.31 25.63 -27.78
C LEU A 415 -16.74 26.63 -26.72
N ILE A 416 -16.82 26.20 -25.46
CA ILE A 416 -17.09 27.06 -24.30
C ILE A 416 -15.81 27.15 -23.48
N ASP A 417 -15.04 28.19 -23.77
CA ASP A 417 -13.79 28.53 -23.08
C ASP A 417 -14.04 29.56 -21.97
N ARG A 418 -14.82 29.16 -20.96
CA ARG A 418 -15.05 29.93 -19.74
C ARG A 418 -15.48 29.00 -18.62
N ALA A 419 -15.36 29.48 -17.38
CA ALA A 419 -15.97 28.80 -16.25
C ALA A 419 -17.50 28.67 -16.46
N VAL A 420 -18.00 27.45 -16.36
CA VAL A 420 -19.42 27.11 -16.43
C VAL A 420 -19.88 26.73 -15.01
N SER A 421 -20.97 27.34 -14.55
CA SER A 421 -21.54 27.01 -13.25
C SER A 421 -22.12 25.59 -13.25
N ILE A 422 -22.25 24.97 -12.08
CA ILE A 422 -22.85 23.64 -11.98
C ILE A 422 -24.30 23.63 -12.52
N ASN A 423 -25.10 24.67 -12.26
CA ASN A 423 -26.46 24.81 -12.79
C ASN A 423 -26.46 24.76 -14.32
N GLU A 424 -25.60 25.57 -14.95
CA GLU A 424 -25.51 25.62 -16.41
C GLU A 424 -24.99 24.28 -16.98
N ARG A 425 -24.03 23.64 -16.31
CA ARG A 425 -23.51 22.33 -16.71
C ARG A 425 -24.59 21.26 -16.68
N ILE A 426 -25.45 21.26 -15.66
CA ILE A 426 -26.62 20.38 -15.57
C ILE A 426 -27.61 20.64 -16.71
N CYS A 427 -27.82 21.89 -17.13
CA CYS A 427 -28.64 22.17 -18.31
C CYS A 427 -28.06 21.50 -19.57
N TYR A 428 -26.73 21.54 -19.76
CA TYR A 428 -26.08 20.82 -20.86
C TYR A 428 -26.23 19.30 -20.75
N TYR A 429 -26.03 18.72 -19.56
CA TYR A 429 -26.24 17.28 -19.36
C TYR A 429 -27.67 16.84 -19.69
N ASN A 430 -28.67 17.63 -19.31
CA ASN A 430 -30.06 17.32 -19.60
C ASN A 430 -30.39 17.29 -21.10
N ILE A 431 -29.77 18.17 -21.89
CA ILE A 431 -30.06 18.30 -23.33
C ILE A 431 -29.19 17.36 -24.17
N ALA A 432 -28.02 16.96 -23.67
CA ALA A 432 -27.10 16.11 -24.40
C ALA A 432 -27.73 14.75 -24.70
N GLU A 433 -27.58 14.29 -25.94
CA GLU A 433 -27.93 12.94 -26.35
C GLU A 433 -26.82 11.95 -25.94
N CYS A 434 -25.58 12.40 -26.03
CA CYS A 434 -24.40 11.61 -25.74
C CYS A 434 -23.32 12.44 -25.04
N VAL A 435 -22.71 11.89 -23.99
CA VAL A 435 -21.46 12.43 -23.42
C VAL A 435 -20.28 11.64 -23.96
N VAL A 436 -19.27 12.37 -24.44
CA VAL A 436 -18.07 11.83 -25.08
C VAL A 436 -16.84 12.16 -24.24
N VAL A 437 -16.19 11.12 -23.71
CA VAL A 437 -14.98 11.22 -22.87
C VAL A 437 -13.83 10.48 -23.56
N THR A 438 -12.87 11.23 -24.07
CA THR A 438 -11.74 10.73 -24.88
C THR A 438 -10.39 10.82 -24.16
N ALA A 439 -10.41 10.94 -22.83
CA ALA A 439 -9.17 11.03 -22.05
C ALA A 439 -8.26 9.83 -22.32
N VAL A 440 -7.01 10.12 -22.68
CA VAL A 440 -6.00 9.11 -23.02
C VAL A 440 -5.50 8.39 -21.78
N ARG A 441 -5.51 9.08 -20.63
CA ARG A 441 -5.36 8.52 -19.28
C ARG A 441 -6.09 9.42 -18.28
N ASP A 442 -6.84 8.82 -17.37
CA ASP A 442 -7.50 9.54 -16.27
C ASP A 442 -7.71 8.62 -15.08
N GLY A 443 -7.45 9.12 -13.86
CA GLY A 443 -7.57 8.31 -12.64
C GLY A 443 -9.01 7.93 -12.36
N MET A 444 -9.89 8.93 -12.28
CA MET A 444 -11.34 8.75 -12.25
C MET A 444 -12.01 9.93 -12.94
N ASN A 445 -13.03 9.67 -13.75
CA ASN A 445 -13.81 10.70 -14.42
C ASN A 445 -15.27 10.62 -13.96
N LEU A 446 -15.76 11.66 -13.29
CA LEU A 446 -17.11 11.69 -12.73
C LEU A 446 -18.15 12.30 -13.69
N THR A 447 -17.72 12.92 -14.80
CA THR A 447 -18.61 13.52 -15.80
C THR A 447 -19.67 12.53 -16.30
N PRO A 448 -19.35 11.26 -16.63
CA PRO A 448 -20.37 10.28 -17.02
C PRO A 448 -21.38 9.98 -15.91
N TYR A 449 -20.97 9.99 -14.65
CA TYR A 449 -21.86 9.69 -13.51
C TYR A 449 -22.83 10.85 -13.29
N GLU A 450 -22.31 12.09 -13.28
CA GLU A 450 -23.12 13.31 -13.19
C GLU A 450 -24.15 13.37 -14.33
N TYR A 451 -23.73 13.07 -15.57
CA TYR A 451 -24.62 13.03 -16.72
C TYR A 451 -25.74 12.00 -16.59
N VAL A 452 -25.42 10.77 -16.19
CA VAL A 452 -26.41 9.69 -16.02
C VAL A 452 -27.47 10.08 -14.99
N VAL A 453 -27.06 10.67 -13.86
CA VAL A 453 -28.00 11.16 -12.84
C VAL A 453 -28.85 12.32 -13.35
N CYS A 454 -28.24 13.28 -14.07
CA CYS A 454 -29.00 14.38 -14.68
C CYS A 454 -30.07 13.86 -15.65
N ARG A 455 -29.74 12.86 -16.47
CA ARG A 455 -30.67 12.25 -17.44
C ARG A 455 -31.79 11.42 -16.80
N GLN A 456 -31.59 10.93 -15.58
CA GLN A 456 -32.66 10.28 -14.82
C GLN A 456 -33.78 11.29 -14.49
N GLY A 457 -33.42 12.53 -14.15
CA GLY A 457 -34.37 13.55 -13.72
C GLY A 457 -34.84 13.38 -12.28
N ILE A 458 -35.69 14.29 -11.82
CA ILE A 458 -36.27 14.28 -10.47
C ILE A 458 -37.65 13.62 -10.51
N THR A 459 -37.86 12.62 -9.65
CA THR A 459 -39.16 11.97 -9.46
C THR A 459 -40.20 12.96 -8.91
N GLY A 460 -41.33 13.12 -9.60
CA GLY A 460 -42.49 13.90 -9.14
C GLY A 460 -42.50 15.40 -9.50
N SER A 461 -41.54 15.92 -10.27
CA SER A 461 -41.58 17.31 -10.76
C SER A 461 -42.57 17.48 -11.91
N LYS A 462 -43.65 18.27 -11.69
CA LYS A 462 -44.68 18.61 -12.69
C LYS A 462 -44.20 19.61 -13.76
N SER A 463 -43.03 20.23 -13.57
CA SER A 463 -42.41 21.23 -14.47
C SER A 463 -41.72 20.59 -15.68
N CYS A 464 -41.31 19.32 -15.53
CA CYS A 464 -40.49 18.60 -16.48
C CYS A 464 -41.35 17.83 -17.50
N SER A 465 -42.08 18.54 -18.38
CA SER A 465 -43.00 17.96 -19.38
C SER A 465 -42.35 17.03 -20.43
N ASN A 466 -41.02 16.83 -20.40
CA ASN A 466 -40.30 15.83 -21.21
C ASN A 466 -39.99 14.53 -20.44
N PHE A 467 -40.39 14.41 -19.17
CA PHE A 467 -39.98 13.33 -18.27
C PHE A 467 -41.07 12.29 -17.95
N ASP A 468 -42.21 12.27 -18.65
CA ASP A 468 -43.22 11.20 -18.51
C ASP A 468 -42.87 9.91 -19.28
N GLY A 469 -41.74 9.90 -20.00
CA GLY A 469 -41.24 8.75 -20.76
C GLY A 469 -40.01 8.06 -20.14
N PRO A 470 -39.65 6.88 -20.68
CA PRO A 470 -38.48 6.12 -20.27
C PRO A 470 -37.18 6.92 -20.47
N LYS A 471 -36.25 6.75 -19.54
CA LYS A 471 -35.01 7.56 -19.43
C LYS A 471 -33.91 7.02 -20.32
N LYS A 472 -33.14 7.93 -20.91
CA LYS A 472 -32.15 7.62 -21.96
C LYS A 472 -30.86 8.36 -21.68
N SER A 473 -29.72 7.68 -21.77
CA SER A 473 -28.41 8.29 -21.72
C SER A 473 -27.41 7.48 -22.53
N MET A 474 -26.68 8.14 -23.43
CA MET A 474 -25.59 7.51 -24.16
C MET A 474 -24.23 8.04 -23.74
N LEU A 475 -23.26 7.13 -23.68
CA LEU A 475 -21.90 7.37 -23.22
C LEU A 475 -20.92 6.76 -24.21
N VAL A 476 -20.02 7.58 -24.74
CA VAL A 476 -18.83 7.15 -25.47
C VAL A 476 -17.63 7.45 -24.58
N VAL A 477 -16.96 6.41 -24.07
CA VAL A 477 -15.96 6.55 -23.02
C VAL A 477 -14.67 5.84 -23.39
N SER A 478 -13.54 6.50 -23.15
CA SER A 478 -12.22 5.90 -23.28
C SER A 478 -12.09 4.65 -22.40
N GLU A 479 -11.40 3.63 -22.88
CA GLU A 479 -11.03 2.45 -22.09
C GLU A 479 -9.97 2.76 -21.02
N PHE A 480 -9.32 3.93 -21.11
CA PHE A 480 -8.19 4.31 -20.27
C PHE A 480 -8.54 5.16 -19.04
N ILE A 481 -9.83 5.28 -18.70
CA ILE A 481 -10.33 6.05 -17.55
C ILE A 481 -10.90 5.15 -16.44
N GLY A 482 -10.75 5.54 -15.18
CA GLY A 482 -11.16 4.72 -14.04
C GLY A 482 -12.65 4.37 -13.95
N CYS A 483 -13.55 5.15 -14.54
CA CYS A 483 -14.99 4.86 -14.51
C CYS A 483 -15.42 3.85 -15.60
N SER A 484 -14.56 3.56 -16.59
CA SER A 484 -14.89 2.72 -17.74
C SER A 484 -15.28 1.28 -17.37
N PRO A 485 -14.57 0.59 -16.44
CA PRO A 485 -14.95 -0.74 -15.98
C PRO A 485 -16.34 -0.78 -15.31
N SER A 486 -16.72 0.30 -14.63
CA SER A 486 -17.99 0.43 -13.91
C SER A 486 -19.22 0.64 -14.80
N LEU A 487 -19.03 1.26 -15.98
CA LEU A 487 -20.13 1.66 -16.87
C LEU A 487 -20.32 0.66 -18.02
N SER A 488 -20.78 -0.55 -17.70
CA SER A 488 -20.87 -1.67 -18.66
C SER A 488 -21.71 -1.41 -19.92
N GLY A 489 -22.69 -0.50 -19.87
CA GLY A 489 -23.49 -0.09 -21.02
C GLY A 489 -22.87 1.00 -21.90
N ALA A 490 -21.68 1.50 -21.57
CA ALA A 490 -21.04 2.58 -22.34
C ALA A 490 -20.34 2.02 -23.59
N ILE A 491 -20.28 2.81 -24.67
CA ILE A 491 -19.50 2.45 -25.86
C ILE A 491 -18.04 2.78 -25.55
N ARG A 492 -17.25 1.73 -25.30
CA ARG A 492 -15.83 1.87 -24.98
C ARG A 492 -15.02 2.11 -26.25
N ILE A 493 -14.14 3.10 -26.21
CA ILE A 493 -13.29 3.47 -27.33
C ILE A 493 -11.83 3.52 -26.91
N ASN A 494 -10.96 3.29 -27.88
CA ASN A 494 -9.57 3.67 -27.79
C ASN A 494 -9.43 5.05 -28.48
N PRO A 495 -9.20 6.14 -27.73
CA PRO A 495 -9.27 7.50 -28.28
C PRO A 495 -8.20 7.80 -29.34
N TRP A 496 -7.13 7.00 -29.39
CA TRP A 496 -6.09 7.11 -30.42
C TRP A 496 -6.59 6.70 -31.81
N ASN A 497 -7.63 5.86 -31.88
CA ASN A 497 -8.28 5.52 -33.13
C ASN A 497 -9.47 6.46 -33.36
N VAL A 498 -9.16 7.60 -33.98
CA VAL A 498 -10.11 8.67 -34.32
C VAL A 498 -11.27 8.15 -35.17
N GLU A 499 -11.02 7.24 -36.11
CA GLU A 499 -12.05 6.70 -37.00
C GLU A 499 -13.09 5.88 -36.23
N THR A 500 -12.64 4.91 -35.44
CA THR A 500 -13.55 4.11 -34.59
C THR A 500 -14.25 4.96 -33.53
N THR A 501 -13.59 6.01 -33.04
CA THR A 501 -14.21 6.96 -32.09
C THR A 501 -15.32 7.75 -32.78
N GLY A 502 -15.11 8.21 -34.01
CA GLY A 502 -16.14 8.87 -34.82
C GLY A 502 -17.33 7.95 -35.13
N GLU A 503 -17.07 6.69 -35.47
CA GLU A 503 -18.14 5.70 -35.65
C GLU A 503 -18.89 5.43 -34.35
N ALA A 504 -18.19 5.31 -33.21
CA ALA A 504 -18.83 5.14 -31.90
C ALA A 504 -19.75 6.32 -31.54
N MET A 505 -19.34 7.55 -31.90
CA MET A 505 -20.19 8.74 -31.74
C MET A 505 -21.45 8.64 -32.62
N ASN A 506 -21.31 8.22 -33.88
CA ASN A 506 -22.46 7.96 -34.78
C ASN A 506 -23.39 6.89 -34.21
N VAL A 507 -22.85 5.74 -33.80
CA VAL A 507 -23.62 4.65 -33.18
C VAL A 507 -24.38 5.15 -31.95
N ALA A 508 -23.74 5.94 -31.08
CA ALA A 508 -24.39 6.47 -29.88
C ALA A 508 -25.64 7.30 -30.20
N ILE A 509 -25.56 8.20 -31.18
CA ILE A 509 -26.67 9.11 -31.51
C ILE A 509 -27.73 8.47 -32.41
N SER A 510 -27.36 7.47 -33.23
CA SER A 510 -28.27 6.75 -34.14
C SER A 510 -28.94 5.52 -33.52
N MET A 511 -28.52 5.12 -32.31
CA MET A 511 -29.05 3.96 -31.60
C MET A 511 -30.57 4.04 -31.38
N LEU A 512 -31.24 2.89 -31.41
CA LEU A 512 -32.66 2.78 -31.09
C LEU A 512 -32.93 3.16 -29.63
N ASP A 513 -34.02 3.88 -29.40
CA ASP A 513 -34.38 4.38 -28.07
C ASP A 513 -34.51 3.27 -27.01
N SER A 514 -35.05 2.10 -27.37
CA SER A 514 -35.15 0.97 -26.44
C SER A 514 -33.80 0.46 -25.92
N GLU A 515 -32.76 0.48 -26.76
CA GLU A 515 -31.40 0.12 -26.36
C GLU A 515 -30.78 1.23 -25.50
N LYS A 516 -31.05 2.51 -25.80
CA LYS A 516 -30.62 3.65 -24.97
C LYS A 516 -31.23 3.58 -23.57
N GLU A 517 -32.48 3.15 -23.45
CA GLU A 517 -33.19 2.96 -22.19
C GLU A 517 -32.55 1.84 -21.35
N LEU A 518 -32.28 0.69 -21.95
CA LEU A 518 -31.61 -0.44 -21.27
C LEU A 518 -30.20 -0.08 -20.77
N ARG A 519 -29.44 0.69 -21.57
CA ARG A 519 -28.11 1.18 -21.17
C ARG A 519 -28.20 2.16 -20.01
N HIS A 520 -29.12 3.11 -20.10
CA HIS A 520 -29.37 4.07 -19.04
C HIS A 520 -29.72 3.39 -17.71
N GLU A 521 -30.65 2.43 -17.71
CA GLU A 521 -31.06 1.72 -16.49
C GLU A 521 -29.86 1.01 -15.82
N LYS A 522 -29.00 0.37 -16.62
CA LYS A 522 -27.77 -0.27 -16.12
C LYS A 522 -26.82 0.74 -15.49
N HIS A 523 -26.58 1.87 -16.16
CA HIS A 523 -25.70 2.92 -15.65
C HIS A 523 -26.25 3.54 -14.37
N TYR A 524 -27.52 3.94 -14.37
CA TYR A 524 -28.15 4.59 -13.24
C TYR A 524 -28.19 3.67 -12.01
N ARG A 525 -28.52 2.39 -12.18
CA ARG A 525 -28.49 1.40 -11.09
C ARG A 525 -27.11 1.31 -10.43
N TYR A 526 -26.04 1.33 -11.22
CA TYR A 526 -24.69 1.32 -10.66
C TYR A 526 -24.37 2.62 -9.92
N VAL A 527 -24.56 3.76 -10.59
CA VAL A 527 -24.18 5.08 -10.05
C VAL A 527 -24.95 5.43 -8.78
N SER A 528 -26.25 5.11 -8.72
CA SER A 528 -27.11 5.36 -7.55
C SER A 528 -26.79 4.48 -6.33
N THR A 529 -26.10 3.36 -6.51
CA THR A 529 -25.74 2.44 -5.42
C THR A 529 -24.27 2.56 -5.00
N HIS A 530 -23.44 3.19 -5.82
CA HIS A 530 -22.00 3.37 -5.61
C HIS A 530 -21.67 4.87 -5.54
N ASP A 531 -22.33 5.57 -4.62
CA ASP A 531 -22.14 6.99 -4.38
C ASP A 531 -20.88 7.27 -3.51
N VAL A 532 -20.62 8.55 -3.25
CA VAL A 532 -19.50 8.99 -2.40
C VAL A 532 -19.62 8.52 -0.94
N ALA A 533 -20.85 8.39 -0.43
CA ALA A 533 -21.11 7.93 0.93
C ALA A 533 -20.78 6.44 1.09
N TYR A 534 -21.15 5.61 0.11
CA TYR A 534 -20.75 4.21 0.04
C TYR A 534 -19.22 4.06 0.00
N TRP A 535 -18.55 4.86 -0.83
CA TRP A 535 -17.09 4.84 -0.94
C TRP A 535 -16.40 5.17 0.40
N SER A 536 -16.81 6.23 1.07
CA SER A 536 -16.21 6.65 2.34
C SER A 536 -16.50 5.67 3.48
N ARG A 537 -17.73 5.19 3.60
CA ARG A 537 -18.12 4.17 4.59
C ARG A 537 -17.30 2.88 4.45
N SER A 538 -17.17 2.41 3.21
CA SER A 538 -16.46 1.16 2.90
C SER A 538 -14.95 1.30 3.13
N PHE A 539 -14.37 2.48 2.92
CA PHE A 539 -12.96 2.74 3.25
C PHE A 539 -12.72 2.79 4.77
N LEU A 540 -13.60 3.47 5.52
CA LEU A 540 -13.54 3.53 6.98
C LEU A 540 -13.61 2.13 7.61
N GLN A 541 -14.53 1.27 7.13
CA GLN A 541 -14.64 -0.11 7.63
C GLN A 541 -13.33 -0.89 7.48
N ASP A 542 -12.63 -0.74 6.36
CA ASP A 542 -11.34 -1.39 6.17
C ASP A 542 -10.25 -0.77 7.04
N MET A 543 -10.30 0.54 7.29
CA MET A 543 -9.40 1.21 8.23
C MET A 543 -9.60 0.72 9.66
N GLN A 544 -10.85 0.60 10.11
CA GLN A 544 -11.21 0.01 11.42
C GLN A 544 -10.68 -1.42 11.55
N ARG A 545 -10.88 -2.26 10.53
CA ARG A 545 -10.36 -3.64 10.51
C ARG A 545 -8.84 -3.72 10.48
N ALA A 546 -8.17 -2.83 9.74
CA ALA A 546 -6.71 -2.78 9.68
C ALA A 546 -6.10 -2.38 11.03
N CYS A 547 -6.73 -1.42 11.71
CA CYS A 547 -6.20 -0.83 12.94
C CYS A 547 -6.60 -1.57 14.22
N ALA A 548 -7.49 -2.57 14.15
CA ALA A 548 -8.06 -3.25 15.32
C ALA A 548 -7.00 -3.85 16.27
N ASP A 549 -5.86 -4.29 15.73
CA ASP A 549 -4.79 -4.92 16.52
C ASP A 549 -3.61 -3.97 16.83
N HIS A 550 -3.68 -2.68 16.49
CA HIS A 550 -2.58 -1.73 16.71
C HIS A 550 -2.19 -1.59 18.19
N PHE A 551 -3.18 -1.57 19.08
CA PHE A 551 -2.94 -1.46 20.52
C PHE A 551 -2.56 -2.81 21.16
N LYS A 552 -2.88 -3.91 20.48
CA LYS A 552 -2.46 -5.26 20.89
C LYS A 552 -1.05 -5.60 20.42
N ARG A 553 -0.35 -4.76 19.66
CA ARG A 553 1.03 -5.05 19.20
C ARG A 553 2.01 -4.03 19.73
N ARG A 554 3.24 -4.46 20.02
CA ARG A 554 4.35 -3.55 20.36
C ARG A 554 4.94 -3.01 19.06
N CYS A 555 4.90 -1.69 18.88
CA CYS A 555 5.29 -1.02 17.64
C CYS A 555 6.53 -0.15 17.85
N TRP A 556 7.63 -0.50 17.20
CA TRP A 556 8.91 0.22 17.29
C TRP A 556 9.22 0.92 15.97
N GLY A 557 9.55 2.20 16.05
CA GLY A 557 10.02 2.97 14.91
C GLY A 557 11.52 2.77 14.71
N ILE A 558 11.93 2.29 13.53
CA ILE A 558 13.33 2.00 13.20
C ILE A 558 13.70 2.70 11.89
N GLY A 559 14.92 3.24 11.81
CA GLY A 559 15.49 3.83 10.61
C GLY A 559 15.37 5.36 10.55
N PHE A 560 16.09 5.95 9.59
CA PHE A 560 16.18 7.39 9.40
C PHE A 560 15.60 7.80 8.03
N GLY A 561 15.12 9.05 7.93
CA GLY A 561 14.54 9.59 6.69
C GLY A 561 13.41 8.71 6.14
N PHE A 562 13.44 8.44 4.84
CA PHE A 562 12.47 7.55 4.16
C PHE A 562 12.82 6.05 4.28
N GLY A 563 13.90 5.70 4.97
CA GLY A 563 14.16 4.34 5.45
C GLY A 563 13.45 4.02 6.77
N PHE A 564 12.74 4.99 7.35
CA PHE A 564 11.93 4.79 8.54
C PHE A 564 10.80 3.78 8.28
N ARG A 565 10.61 2.87 9.23
CA ARG A 565 9.61 1.82 9.21
C ARG A 565 9.17 1.52 10.63
N VAL A 566 7.96 1.00 10.76
CA VAL A 566 7.47 0.47 12.04
C VAL A 566 7.54 -1.03 12.01
N VAL A 567 8.23 -1.60 12.99
CA VAL A 567 8.21 -3.03 13.27
C VAL A 567 7.12 -3.29 14.29
N ALA A 568 6.14 -4.11 13.94
CA ALA A 568 5.09 -4.55 14.86
C ALA A 568 5.36 -5.99 15.30
N LEU A 569 5.47 -6.18 16.61
CA LEU A 569 5.78 -7.46 17.25
C LEU A 569 4.65 -7.84 18.20
N ASP A 570 4.52 -9.13 18.47
CA ASP A 570 3.59 -9.64 19.47
C ASP A 570 3.93 -9.06 20.87
N PRO A 571 2.96 -8.74 21.74
CA PRO A 571 3.24 -8.27 23.10
C PRO A 571 4.12 -9.20 23.92
N ASN A 572 3.98 -10.51 23.68
CA ASN A 572 4.75 -11.53 24.37
C ASN A 572 6.14 -11.69 23.77
N PHE A 573 6.43 -11.04 22.64
CA PHE A 573 7.76 -11.02 22.03
C PHE A 573 8.74 -10.25 22.91
N ARG A 574 9.68 -10.95 23.52
CA ARG A 574 10.63 -10.39 24.49
C ARG A 574 12.02 -10.97 24.37
N LYS A 575 13.03 -10.23 24.83
CA LYS A 575 14.39 -10.75 24.90
C LYS A 575 14.42 -11.96 25.82
N LEU A 576 15.12 -13.02 25.41
CA LEU A 576 15.28 -14.20 26.24
C LEU A 576 16.11 -13.85 27.48
N SER A 577 15.54 -14.07 28.68
CA SER A 577 16.27 -13.91 29.93
C SER A 577 17.13 -15.15 30.19
N LEU A 578 18.44 -14.94 30.35
CA LEU A 578 19.39 -16.02 30.67
C LEU A 578 19.04 -16.71 31.99
N ASP A 579 18.69 -15.95 33.03
CA ASP A 579 18.33 -16.53 34.33
C ASP A 579 17.06 -17.39 34.24
N ALA A 580 16.05 -16.93 33.49
CA ALA A 580 14.80 -17.66 33.32
C ALA A 580 15.02 -19.00 32.59
N ILE A 581 15.80 -18.99 31.49
CA ILE A 581 16.07 -20.22 30.74
C ILE A 581 16.98 -21.17 31.53
N ILE A 582 18.00 -20.67 32.24
CA ILE A 582 18.89 -21.49 33.08
C ILE A 582 18.11 -22.12 34.23
N SER A 583 17.20 -21.37 34.88
CA SER A 583 16.36 -21.90 35.94
C SER A 583 15.42 -23.00 35.44
N ALA A 584 14.75 -22.78 34.31
CA ALA A 584 13.88 -23.79 33.68
C ALA A 584 14.69 -25.02 33.24
N TYR A 585 15.88 -24.80 32.67
CA TYR A 585 16.80 -25.86 32.27
C TYR A 585 17.20 -26.73 33.45
N ARG A 586 17.67 -26.14 34.56
CA ARG A 586 18.07 -26.88 35.78
C ARG A 586 16.92 -27.72 36.37
N GLY A 587 15.70 -27.18 36.36
CA GLY A 587 14.52 -27.87 36.88
C GLY A 587 14.00 -29.02 36.01
N ALA A 588 14.28 -29.00 34.71
CA ALA A 588 13.79 -29.96 33.74
C ALA A 588 14.48 -31.33 33.82
N GLN A 589 13.71 -32.39 33.62
CA GLN A 589 14.20 -33.77 33.59
C GLN A 589 14.43 -34.30 32.17
N THR A 590 13.71 -33.75 31.19
CA THR A 590 13.79 -34.17 29.79
C THR A 590 13.78 -32.95 28.87
N ARG A 591 14.93 -32.62 28.29
CA ARG A 591 15.13 -31.37 27.54
C ARG A 591 15.34 -31.64 26.06
N ALA A 592 14.56 -30.98 25.21
CA ALA A 592 14.77 -30.97 23.76
C ALA A 592 15.40 -29.63 23.35
N ILE A 593 16.53 -29.68 22.64
CA ILE A 593 17.25 -28.49 22.15
C ILE A 593 17.42 -28.61 20.64
N LEU A 594 16.77 -27.73 19.89
CA LEU A 594 16.73 -27.73 18.42
C LEU A 594 17.32 -26.41 17.93
N LEU A 595 18.42 -26.48 17.19
CA LEU A 595 19.17 -25.29 16.78
C LEU A 595 19.33 -25.30 15.27
N ASP A 596 18.98 -24.20 14.62
CA ASP A 596 19.47 -23.98 13.27
C ASP A 596 20.98 -23.72 13.26
N TYR A 597 21.62 -23.93 12.11
CA TYR A 597 23.04 -23.74 11.93
C TYR A 597 23.42 -22.32 11.46
N ASP A 598 22.89 -21.87 10.32
CA ASP A 598 23.33 -20.65 9.64
C ASP A 598 22.62 -19.42 10.22
N GLY A 599 23.35 -18.37 10.58
CA GLY A 599 22.81 -17.20 11.27
C GLY A 599 22.43 -17.44 12.73
N THR A 600 22.27 -18.70 13.14
CA THR A 600 21.95 -19.08 14.51
C THR A 600 23.20 -19.39 15.35
N VAL A 601 23.89 -20.51 15.11
CA VAL A 601 25.14 -20.84 15.80
C VAL A 601 26.37 -20.41 15.02
N MET A 602 26.26 -20.20 13.70
CA MET A 602 27.31 -19.68 12.83
C MET A 602 26.90 -18.38 12.14
N PRO A 603 27.69 -17.30 12.17
CA PRO A 603 27.32 -16.05 11.51
C PRO A 603 27.11 -16.20 9.99
N GLN A 604 25.98 -15.71 9.47
CA GLN A 604 25.61 -15.82 8.04
C GLN A 604 26.67 -15.24 7.08
N ASN A 605 27.37 -14.18 7.48
CA ASN A 605 28.32 -13.45 6.64
C ASN A 605 29.75 -14.04 6.65
N SER A 606 29.99 -15.13 7.38
CA SER A 606 31.32 -15.75 7.41
C SER A 606 31.64 -16.43 6.07
N THR A 607 32.87 -16.22 5.57
CA THR A 607 33.42 -16.90 4.40
C THR A 607 33.76 -18.36 4.70
N ASP A 608 34.29 -18.62 5.90
CA ASP A 608 34.41 -19.99 6.41
C ASP A 608 33.08 -20.40 7.05
N LYS A 609 32.53 -21.53 6.58
CA LYS A 609 31.26 -22.08 7.05
C LYS A 609 31.44 -23.18 8.11
N ALA A 610 32.68 -23.54 8.44
CA ALA A 610 32.96 -24.51 9.49
C ALA A 610 32.68 -23.93 10.89
N PRO A 611 32.25 -24.75 11.86
CA PRO A 611 32.00 -24.29 13.21
C PRO A 611 33.29 -24.02 13.96
N SER A 612 33.28 -22.99 14.81
CA SER A 612 34.41 -22.68 15.68
C SER A 612 34.63 -23.78 16.73
N GLN A 613 35.87 -23.93 17.21
CA GLN A 613 36.20 -24.90 18.26
C GLN A 613 35.37 -24.66 19.54
N LYS A 614 35.04 -23.40 19.83
CA LYS A 614 34.15 -23.03 20.94
C LYS A 614 32.76 -23.66 20.78
N VAL A 615 32.14 -23.54 19.61
CA VAL A 615 30.82 -24.12 19.33
C VAL A 615 30.86 -25.65 19.41
N ILE A 616 31.90 -26.29 18.88
CA ILE A 616 32.07 -27.74 18.99
C ILE A 616 32.16 -28.17 20.47
N SER A 617 32.93 -27.46 21.29
CA SER A 617 33.06 -27.75 22.72
C SER A 617 31.72 -27.64 23.44
N ILE A 618 30.98 -26.55 23.24
CA ILE A 618 29.67 -26.31 23.87
C ILE A 618 28.67 -27.42 23.47
N MET A 619 28.59 -27.74 22.18
CA MET A 619 27.70 -28.80 21.68
C MET A 619 28.05 -30.16 22.28
N ASN A 620 29.34 -30.47 22.40
CA ASN A 620 29.78 -31.73 22.99
C ASN A 620 29.39 -31.81 24.48
N THR A 621 29.63 -30.75 25.26
CA THR A 621 29.23 -30.69 26.68
C THR A 621 27.72 -30.82 26.85
N LEU A 622 26.92 -30.10 26.07
CA LEU A 622 25.45 -30.20 26.12
C LEU A 622 24.98 -31.63 25.78
N CYS A 623 25.62 -32.29 24.83
CA CYS A 623 25.31 -33.67 24.45
C CYS A 623 25.76 -34.72 25.47
N MET A 624 26.66 -34.39 26.41
CA MET A 624 27.10 -35.32 27.45
C MET A 624 26.05 -35.51 28.55
N ASP A 625 25.22 -34.49 28.82
CA ASP A 625 24.11 -34.59 29.77
C ASP A 625 23.02 -35.54 29.24
N PRO A 626 22.73 -36.68 29.92
CA PRO A 626 21.75 -37.66 29.47
C PRO A 626 20.30 -37.14 29.49
N LYS A 627 20.03 -35.99 30.13
CA LYS A 627 18.72 -35.32 30.11
C LYS A 627 18.47 -34.54 28.82
N ASN A 628 19.52 -34.26 28.04
CA ASN A 628 19.42 -33.46 26.83
C ASN A 628 19.29 -34.33 25.58
N THR A 629 18.36 -33.94 24.72
CA THR A 629 18.26 -34.36 23.33
C THR A 629 18.58 -33.14 22.46
N VAL A 630 19.79 -33.07 21.93
CA VAL A 630 20.30 -31.91 21.16
C VAL A 630 20.32 -32.22 19.67
N PHE A 631 19.76 -31.33 18.86
CA PHE A 631 19.68 -31.45 17.41
C PHE A 631 20.10 -30.18 16.70
N ILE A 632 20.93 -30.33 15.66
CA ILE A 632 21.11 -29.31 14.62
C ILE A 632 20.10 -29.58 13.50
N VAL A 633 19.24 -28.60 13.19
CA VAL A 633 18.20 -28.68 12.17
C VAL A 633 18.47 -27.64 11.08
N THR A 634 19.01 -28.06 9.94
CA THR A 634 19.57 -27.14 8.94
C THR A 634 19.23 -27.53 7.51
N GLY A 635 19.26 -26.55 6.60
CA GLY A 635 19.17 -26.78 5.15
C GLY A 635 20.46 -27.30 4.51
N ARG A 636 21.56 -27.44 5.26
CA ARG A 636 22.85 -27.93 4.76
C ARG A 636 22.86 -29.44 4.50
N GLY A 637 23.71 -29.86 3.58
CA GLY A 637 23.93 -31.27 3.24
C GLY A 637 24.64 -32.07 4.34
N ARG A 638 24.36 -33.37 4.41
CA ARG A 638 24.81 -34.26 5.50
C ARG A 638 26.32 -34.51 5.56
N GLU A 639 27.04 -34.44 4.43
CA GLU A 639 28.48 -34.72 4.37
C GLU A 639 29.30 -33.70 5.17
N SER A 640 29.06 -32.41 4.91
CA SER A 640 29.76 -31.30 5.58
C SER A 640 29.47 -31.33 7.09
N LEU A 641 28.20 -31.52 7.47
CA LEU A 641 27.78 -31.60 8.88
C LEU A 641 28.40 -32.79 9.60
N SER A 642 28.49 -33.95 8.94
CA SER A 642 29.13 -35.15 9.51
C SER A 642 30.60 -34.93 9.80
N LYS A 643 31.30 -34.21 8.90
CA LYS A 643 32.71 -33.87 9.07
C LYS A 643 32.90 -32.87 10.22
N TRP A 644 32.14 -31.79 10.22
CA TRP A 644 32.26 -30.69 11.18
C TRP A 644 31.93 -31.09 12.61
N PHE A 645 30.86 -31.86 12.81
CA PHE A 645 30.42 -32.30 14.13
C PHE A 645 30.90 -33.71 14.50
N SER A 646 31.90 -34.25 13.79
CA SER A 646 32.53 -35.53 14.13
C SER A 646 33.00 -35.68 15.59
N PRO A 647 33.39 -34.61 16.33
CA PRO A 647 33.73 -34.73 17.75
C PRO A 647 32.51 -34.92 18.67
N CYS A 648 31.29 -34.59 18.24
CA CYS A 648 30.08 -34.61 19.05
C CYS A 648 29.29 -35.92 18.87
N GLN A 649 29.69 -36.99 19.57
CA GLN A 649 29.18 -38.35 19.31
C GLN A 649 27.66 -38.53 19.48
N ARG A 650 27.06 -37.81 20.43
CA ARG A 650 25.63 -37.90 20.78
C ARG A 650 24.75 -36.81 20.13
N LEU A 651 25.32 -35.98 19.25
CA LEU A 651 24.57 -34.91 18.60
C LEU A 651 23.65 -35.47 17.51
N GLY A 652 22.37 -35.12 17.60
CA GLY A 652 21.41 -35.34 16.53
C GLY A 652 21.59 -34.35 15.39
N ILE A 653 21.46 -34.79 14.14
CA ILE A 653 21.56 -33.94 12.95
C ILE A 653 20.37 -34.21 12.04
N ALA A 654 19.64 -33.16 11.71
CA ALA A 654 18.64 -33.13 10.65
C ALA A 654 19.18 -32.26 9.50
N ALA A 655 19.65 -32.93 8.45
CA ALA A 655 20.21 -32.29 7.26
C ALA A 655 19.12 -32.11 6.20
N GLU A 656 19.34 -31.15 5.29
CA GLU A 656 18.44 -30.82 4.19
C GLU A 656 16.98 -30.63 4.64
N HIS A 657 16.80 -29.79 5.67
CA HIS A 657 15.50 -29.48 6.28
C HIS A 657 14.76 -30.69 6.88
N GLY A 658 15.45 -31.80 7.13
CA GLY A 658 14.87 -32.99 7.74
C GLY A 658 14.73 -34.21 6.84
N TYR A 659 15.15 -34.11 5.57
CA TYR A 659 15.10 -35.29 4.70
C TYR A 659 15.98 -36.42 5.24
N PHE A 660 17.17 -36.06 5.73
CA PHE A 660 18.07 -36.98 6.44
C PHE A 660 18.09 -36.64 7.92
N LEU A 661 17.81 -37.63 8.75
CA LEU A 661 17.84 -37.53 10.20
C LEU A 661 18.81 -38.56 10.77
N ARG A 662 19.68 -38.16 11.69
CA ARG A 662 20.56 -39.08 12.41
C ARG A 662 20.59 -38.70 13.88
N TRP A 663 20.30 -39.65 14.77
CA TRP A 663 20.22 -39.37 16.21
C TRP A 663 21.56 -39.36 16.93
N SER A 664 22.57 -40.07 16.42
CA SER A 664 23.94 -40.07 16.96
C SER A 664 24.94 -40.50 15.90
N GLN A 665 26.24 -40.23 16.13
CA GLN A 665 27.30 -40.55 15.17
C GLN A 665 27.37 -42.04 14.80
N ASN A 666 27.03 -42.93 15.75
CA ASN A 666 27.09 -44.38 15.58
C ASN A 666 25.83 -44.99 14.95
N GLN A 667 24.80 -44.19 14.67
CA GLN A 667 23.58 -44.64 14.02
C GLN A 667 23.58 -44.28 12.54
N GLU A 668 22.86 -45.08 11.76
CA GLU A 668 22.63 -44.81 10.35
C GLU A 668 21.69 -43.61 10.15
N TRP A 669 21.79 -42.99 8.98
CA TRP A 669 20.87 -41.93 8.58
C TRP A 669 19.49 -42.51 8.28
N GLU A 670 18.48 -42.06 9.02
CA GLU A 670 17.09 -42.25 8.68
C GLU A 670 16.70 -41.31 7.55
N ILE A 671 15.96 -41.84 6.58
CA ILE A 671 15.40 -41.06 5.48
C ILE A 671 13.92 -40.86 5.77
N CYS A 672 13.42 -39.62 5.65
CA CYS A 672 12.03 -39.28 5.99
C CYS A 672 11.00 -40.10 5.19
N ARG A 673 11.39 -40.65 4.02
CA ARG A 673 10.62 -41.65 3.28
C ARG A 673 11.52 -42.56 2.44
N GLN A 674 11.46 -43.88 2.67
CA GLN A 674 12.09 -44.85 1.76
C GLN A 674 11.27 -44.90 0.45
N GLY A 675 11.95 -44.75 -0.70
CA GLY A 675 11.32 -44.89 -2.02
C GLY A 675 10.72 -43.60 -2.63
N PHE A 676 11.11 -42.40 -2.18
CA PHE A 676 10.75 -41.17 -2.88
C PHE A 676 11.52 -41.09 -4.21
N GLU A 677 10.81 -41.09 -5.34
CA GLU A 677 11.45 -41.02 -6.65
C GLU A 677 11.83 -39.57 -6.97
N PHE A 678 13.12 -39.31 -7.15
CA PHE A 678 13.66 -38.02 -7.58
C PHE A 678 13.47 -37.73 -9.07
N GLY A 679 12.43 -38.31 -9.70
CA GLY A 679 12.10 -38.10 -11.10
C GLY A 679 11.88 -36.62 -11.43
N TRP A 680 11.31 -35.88 -10.47
CA TRP A 680 11.09 -34.44 -10.57
C TRP A 680 12.39 -33.63 -10.73
N MET A 681 13.54 -34.10 -10.23
CA MET A 681 14.82 -33.37 -10.39
C MET A 681 15.19 -33.25 -11.88
N LYS A 682 14.87 -34.27 -12.69
CA LYS A 682 15.07 -34.26 -14.14
C LYS A 682 14.15 -33.28 -14.86
N ILE A 683 13.06 -32.86 -14.21
CA ILE A 683 12.13 -31.84 -14.71
C ILE A 683 12.63 -30.44 -14.31
N VAL A 684 13.15 -30.30 -13.08
CA VAL A 684 13.61 -29.03 -12.51
C VAL A 684 14.94 -28.57 -13.08
N GLU A 685 15.90 -29.47 -13.23
CA GLU A 685 17.27 -29.14 -13.66
C GLU A 685 17.29 -28.39 -15.00
N PRO A 686 16.58 -28.81 -16.08
CA PRO A 686 16.51 -28.04 -17.32
C PRO A 686 15.91 -26.64 -17.15
N VAL A 687 14.92 -26.48 -16.27
CA VAL A 687 14.30 -25.17 -15.99
C VAL A 687 15.30 -24.28 -15.27
N MET A 688 15.94 -24.75 -14.20
CA MET A 688 16.97 -23.98 -13.49
C MET A 688 18.16 -23.65 -14.38
N GLN A 689 18.55 -24.57 -15.27
CA GLN A 689 19.64 -24.38 -16.23
C GLN A 689 19.33 -23.23 -17.19
N LEU A 690 18.12 -23.15 -17.72
CA LEU A 690 17.67 -22.05 -18.59
C LEU A 690 17.84 -20.68 -17.92
N TYR A 691 17.44 -20.56 -16.66
CA TYR A 691 17.59 -19.32 -15.90
C TYR A 691 19.04 -19.05 -15.50
N THR A 692 19.84 -20.10 -15.27
CA THR A 692 21.26 -19.98 -14.96
C THR A 692 22.04 -19.42 -16.16
N GLU A 693 21.77 -19.94 -17.36
CA GLU A 693 22.38 -19.49 -18.62
C GLU A 693 21.99 -18.04 -18.97
N SER A 694 20.79 -17.62 -18.61
CA SER A 694 20.30 -16.26 -18.84
C SER A 694 20.64 -15.28 -17.72
N THR A 695 21.21 -15.73 -16.60
CA THR A 695 21.50 -14.90 -15.42
C THR A 695 22.96 -15.01 -14.98
N ASP A 696 23.78 -14.07 -15.43
CA ASP A 696 25.18 -13.96 -14.99
C ASP A 696 25.28 -13.81 -13.46
N GLY A 697 26.27 -14.47 -12.85
CA GLY A 697 26.44 -14.52 -11.40
C GLY A 697 25.46 -15.45 -10.65
N SER A 698 24.75 -16.32 -11.38
CA SER A 698 23.93 -17.39 -10.79
C SER A 698 24.53 -18.78 -10.97
N SER A 699 24.14 -19.73 -10.12
CA SER A 699 24.60 -21.11 -10.14
C SER A 699 23.55 -22.07 -9.58
N ILE A 700 23.65 -23.35 -9.94
CA ILE A 700 22.83 -24.42 -9.38
C ILE A 700 23.69 -25.21 -8.39
N GLU A 701 23.17 -25.39 -7.19
CA GLU A 701 23.68 -26.30 -6.18
C GLU A 701 22.76 -27.52 -6.12
N THR A 702 23.30 -28.68 -6.49
CA THR A 702 22.61 -29.96 -6.40
C THR A 702 22.85 -30.61 -5.05
N LYS A 703 21.78 -30.78 -4.27
CA LYS A 703 21.79 -31.55 -3.02
C LYS A 703 21.21 -32.94 -3.28
N GLU A 704 21.29 -33.84 -2.31
CA GLU A 704 20.76 -35.20 -2.48
C GLU A 704 19.23 -35.23 -2.55
N SER A 705 18.54 -34.32 -1.85
CA SER A 705 17.07 -34.25 -1.83
C SER A 705 16.47 -32.97 -2.40
N ALA A 706 17.30 -32.00 -2.78
CA ALA A 706 16.85 -30.68 -3.22
C ALA A 706 17.73 -30.11 -4.35
N LEU A 707 17.16 -29.21 -5.15
CA LEU A 707 17.88 -28.39 -6.10
C LEU A 707 17.77 -26.93 -5.68
N VAL A 708 18.90 -26.23 -5.60
CA VAL A 708 18.95 -24.83 -5.18
C VAL A 708 19.58 -23.99 -6.28
N TRP A 709 18.83 -23.04 -6.82
CA TRP A 709 19.38 -22.01 -7.67
C TRP A 709 19.78 -20.80 -6.82
N GLN A 710 21.05 -20.40 -6.92
CA GLN A 710 21.62 -19.28 -6.18
C GLN A 710 21.92 -18.12 -7.13
N TYR A 711 21.62 -16.89 -6.72
CA TYR A 711 21.83 -15.68 -7.53
C TYR A 711 22.44 -14.53 -6.72
N ARG A 712 23.23 -14.86 -5.70
CA ARG A 712 23.85 -13.88 -4.80
C ARG A 712 24.77 -12.91 -5.55
N ASP A 713 25.49 -13.41 -6.55
CA ASP A 713 26.47 -12.64 -7.31
C ASP A 713 25.88 -12.03 -8.58
N ALA A 714 24.59 -12.26 -8.86
CA ALA A 714 23.87 -11.67 -9.98
C ALA A 714 23.49 -10.19 -9.70
N ASP A 715 23.15 -9.44 -10.76
CA ASP A 715 22.56 -8.11 -10.60
C ASP A 715 21.32 -8.21 -9.68
N PRO A 716 21.21 -7.40 -8.60
CA PRO A 716 20.15 -7.57 -7.61
C PRO A 716 18.74 -7.43 -8.18
N GLY A 717 18.55 -6.57 -9.17
CA GLY A 717 17.26 -6.34 -9.80
C GLY A 717 16.90 -7.47 -10.76
N PHE A 718 17.83 -7.80 -11.65
CA PHE A 718 17.65 -8.85 -12.65
C PHE A 718 17.58 -10.25 -12.01
N GLY A 719 18.52 -10.59 -11.12
CA GLY A 719 18.52 -11.86 -10.39
C GLY A 719 17.26 -12.07 -9.55
N SER A 720 16.75 -11.04 -8.87
CA SER A 720 15.47 -11.11 -8.14
C SER A 720 14.27 -11.29 -9.09
N SER A 721 14.31 -10.71 -10.29
CA SER A 721 13.27 -10.89 -11.31
C SER A 721 13.29 -12.32 -11.86
N GLN A 722 14.46 -12.82 -12.24
CA GLN A 722 14.68 -14.18 -12.73
C GLN A 722 14.29 -15.21 -11.66
N ALA A 723 14.62 -14.98 -10.40
CA ALA A 723 14.21 -15.83 -9.28
C ALA A 723 12.68 -15.96 -9.17
N LYS A 724 11.96 -14.87 -9.41
CA LYS A 724 10.49 -14.86 -9.34
C LYS A 724 9.89 -15.57 -10.55
N GLU A 725 10.39 -15.30 -11.74
CA GLU A 725 9.90 -15.97 -12.94
C GLU A 725 10.18 -17.47 -12.89
N MET A 726 11.37 -17.86 -12.44
CA MET A 726 11.72 -19.25 -12.15
C MET A 726 10.77 -19.87 -11.13
N LEU A 727 10.46 -19.18 -10.03
CA LEU A 727 9.51 -19.67 -9.03
C LEU A 727 8.15 -19.97 -9.68
N ASP A 728 7.58 -19.01 -10.41
CA ASP A 728 6.28 -19.16 -11.06
C ASP A 728 6.30 -20.30 -12.12
N HIS A 729 7.39 -20.42 -12.88
CA HIS A 729 7.60 -21.46 -13.88
C HIS A 729 7.69 -22.84 -13.22
N LEU A 730 8.51 -22.99 -12.18
CA LEU A 730 8.66 -24.24 -11.43
C LEU A 730 7.36 -24.63 -10.72
N GLU A 731 6.65 -23.69 -10.09
CA GLU A 731 5.34 -23.96 -9.47
C GLU A 731 4.32 -24.48 -10.50
N SER A 732 4.33 -23.92 -11.72
CA SER A 732 3.44 -24.39 -12.79
C SER A 732 3.82 -25.78 -13.30
N VAL A 733 5.11 -26.06 -13.48
CA VAL A 733 5.58 -27.34 -14.04
C VAL A 733 5.48 -28.46 -13.02
N LEU A 734 5.65 -28.15 -11.73
CA LEU A 734 5.63 -29.11 -10.63
C LEU A 734 4.27 -29.19 -9.92
N ALA A 735 3.20 -28.61 -10.48
CA ALA A 735 1.89 -28.53 -9.83
C ALA A 735 1.31 -29.90 -9.40
N ASN A 736 1.70 -30.98 -10.07
CA ASN A 736 1.27 -32.36 -9.77
C ASN A 736 2.36 -33.21 -9.10
N GLU A 737 3.54 -32.64 -8.85
CA GLU A 737 4.65 -33.33 -8.20
C GLU A 737 4.60 -33.08 -6.68
N PRO A 738 5.01 -34.04 -5.84
CA PRO A 738 4.99 -33.91 -4.37
C PRO A 738 6.15 -33.05 -3.83
N VAL A 739 6.39 -31.90 -4.45
CA VAL A 739 7.50 -30.98 -4.16
C VAL A 739 6.98 -29.56 -3.93
N ALA A 740 7.72 -28.79 -3.14
CA ALA A 740 7.48 -27.39 -2.89
C ALA A 740 8.63 -26.57 -3.46
N VAL A 741 8.28 -25.50 -4.18
CA VAL A 741 9.22 -24.47 -4.62
C VAL A 741 9.18 -23.34 -3.60
N LYS A 742 10.33 -23.01 -3.01
CA LYS A 742 10.46 -21.94 -2.02
C LYS A 742 11.50 -20.94 -2.47
N ARG A 743 11.17 -19.65 -2.37
CA ARG A 743 12.11 -18.55 -2.57
C ARG A 743 12.70 -18.11 -1.24
N GLY A 744 14.03 -18.03 -1.17
CA GLY A 744 14.78 -17.50 -0.04
C GLY A 744 15.55 -16.24 -0.41
N GLN A 745 16.41 -15.78 0.51
CA GLN A 745 17.29 -14.65 0.25
C GLN A 745 18.39 -15.09 -0.74
N PHE A 746 18.34 -14.54 -1.95
CA PHE A 746 19.25 -14.88 -3.06
C PHE A 746 19.20 -16.33 -3.54
N ILE A 747 18.12 -17.08 -3.21
CA ILE A 747 17.95 -18.46 -3.65
C ILE A 747 16.51 -18.78 -4.10
N VAL A 748 16.37 -19.78 -4.96
CA VAL A 748 15.13 -20.53 -5.24
C VAL A 748 15.44 -22.00 -5.02
N GLU A 749 14.72 -22.64 -4.11
CA GLU A 749 14.93 -24.04 -3.71
C GLU A 749 13.70 -24.87 -4.05
N VAL A 750 13.90 -26.02 -4.71
CA VAL A 750 12.88 -27.06 -4.87
C VAL A 750 13.23 -28.21 -3.96
N LYS A 751 12.28 -28.61 -3.11
CA LYS A 751 12.42 -29.74 -2.17
C LYS A 751 11.11 -30.48 -1.98
N PRO A 752 11.10 -31.71 -1.42
CA PRO A 752 9.86 -32.44 -1.15
C PRO A 752 8.93 -31.65 -0.21
N GLN A 753 7.63 -31.68 -0.47
CA GLN A 753 6.63 -30.87 0.26
C GLN A 753 6.56 -31.21 1.75
N GLU A 754 6.80 -32.47 2.11
CA GLU A 754 6.74 -33.00 3.49
C GLU A 754 8.02 -32.71 4.30
N VAL A 755 9.06 -32.12 3.68
CA VAL A 755 10.34 -31.84 4.34
C VAL A 755 10.37 -30.39 4.83
N SER A 756 10.29 -30.23 6.14
CA SER A 756 10.42 -28.93 6.81
C SER A 756 11.04 -29.10 8.19
N LYS A 757 11.68 -28.04 8.68
CA LYS A 757 12.21 -28.02 10.05
C LYS A 757 11.11 -28.25 11.11
N GLY A 758 9.86 -27.84 10.83
CA GLY A 758 8.72 -28.11 11.70
C GLY A 758 8.39 -29.60 11.84
N HIS A 759 8.27 -30.33 10.72
CA HIS A 759 8.08 -31.78 10.72
C HIS A 759 9.22 -32.52 11.46
N VAL A 760 10.47 -32.04 11.38
CA VAL A 760 11.59 -32.58 12.15
C VAL A 760 11.35 -32.43 13.64
N ALA A 761 10.96 -31.23 14.10
CA ALA A 761 10.67 -30.99 15.50
C ALA A 761 9.54 -31.92 16.00
N GLU A 762 8.45 -32.04 15.24
CA GLU A 762 7.35 -32.96 15.56
C GLU A 762 7.79 -34.43 15.64
N LYS A 763 8.61 -34.90 14.68
CA LYS A 763 9.15 -36.27 14.69
C LYS A 763 10.05 -36.51 15.90
N ILE A 764 10.88 -35.53 16.27
CA ILE A 764 11.76 -35.62 17.45
C ILE A 764 10.92 -35.72 18.72
N PHE A 765 9.94 -34.83 18.89
CA PHE A 765 9.06 -34.87 20.06
C PHE A 765 8.25 -36.17 20.15
N SER A 766 7.75 -36.68 19.02
CA SER A 766 6.99 -37.94 18.98
C SER A 766 7.85 -39.14 19.37
N SER A 767 9.05 -39.26 18.82
CA SER A 767 9.98 -40.35 19.18
C SER A 767 10.44 -40.25 20.64
N MET A 768 10.63 -39.03 21.17
CA MET A 768 10.92 -38.83 22.59
C MET A 768 9.75 -39.33 23.47
N ALA A 769 8.51 -39.01 23.10
CA ALA A 769 7.30 -39.47 23.79
C ALA A 769 7.13 -41.00 23.73
N GLU A 770 7.35 -41.63 22.57
CA GLU A 770 7.29 -43.09 22.39
C GLU A 770 8.30 -43.83 23.29
N ASN A 771 9.45 -43.22 23.54
CA ASN A 771 10.48 -43.73 24.45
C ASN A 771 10.23 -43.40 25.93
N GLY A 772 9.04 -42.89 26.28
CA GLY A 772 8.65 -42.52 27.65
C GLY A 772 9.32 -41.26 28.19
N LYS A 773 9.96 -40.46 27.32
CA LYS A 773 10.70 -39.24 27.65
C LYS A 773 9.96 -38.01 27.12
N HIS A 774 8.80 -37.69 27.68
CA HIS A 774 8.09 -36.47 27.31
C HIS A 774 8.91 -35.23 27.70
N ALA A 775 9.23 -34.37 26.72
CA ALA A 775 10.01 -33.17 26.97
C ALA A 775 9.23 -32.20 27.88
N ASP A 776 9.84 -31.82 29.01
CA ASP A 776 9.35 -30.80 29.94
C ASP A 776 10.09 -29.45 29.75
N PHE A 777 11.12 -29.44 28.90
CA PHE A 777 11.81 -28.24 28.43
C PHE A 777 12.08 -28.34 26.92
N VAL A 778 11.79 -27.26 26.20
CA VAL A 778 12.04 -27.16 24.76
C VAL A 778 12.72 -25.83 24.44
N LEU A 779 13.88 -25.88 23.80
CA LEU A 779 14.59 -24.72 23.27
C LEU A 779 14.70 -24.87 21.75
N CYS A 780 14.12 -23.93 21.00
CA CYS A 780 14.23 -23.86 19.56
C CYS A 780 14.79 -22.51 19.14
N ILE A 781 15.89 -22.48 18.39
CA ILE A 781 16.51 -21.24 17.92
C ILE A 781 16.69 -21.27 16.40
N GLY A 782 16.30 -20.19 15.74
CA GLY A 782 16.44 -20.02 14.31
C GLY A 782 16.56 -18.56 13.89
N ASP A 783 16.96 -18.31 12.65
CA ASP A 783 17.19 -16.96 12.12
C ASP A 783 16.43 -16.67 10.83
N ASP A 784 15.83 -17.64 10.15
CA ASP A 784 15.26 -17.39 8.85
C ASP A 784 13.79 -17.84 8.73
N ARG A 785 13.24 -17.64 7.53
CA ARG A 785 11.85 -17.98 7.24
C ARG A 785 11.55 -19.47 7.39
N SER A 786 12.54 -20.34 7.21
CA SER A 786 12.38 -21.79 7.32
C SER A 786 12.29 -22.26 8.78
N ASP A 787 12.79 -21.47 9.73
CA ASP A 787 12.73 -21.76 11.16
C ASP A 787 11.35 -21.46 11.76
N GLU A 788 10.59 -20.57 11.13
CA GLU A 788 9.21 -20.26 11.53
C GLU A 788 8.32 -21.51 11.58
N ASP A 789 8.62 -22.52 10.78
CA ASP A 789 7.91 -23.81 10.77
C ASP A 789 8.20 -24.59 12.08
N MET A 790 9.39 -24.46 12.68
CA MET A 790 9.69 -25.04 14.00
C MET A 790 8.87 -24.37 15.10
N PHE A 791 8.70 -23.04 15.01
CA PHE A 791 8.04 -22.26 16.06
C PHE A 791 6.54 -22.52 16.18
N GLU A 792 5.88 -22.93 15.09
CA GLU A 792 4.43 -23.27 15.12
C GLU A 792 4.13 -24.67 15.65
N THR A 793 5.13 -25.55 15.71
CA THR A 793 4.87 -26.97 16.02
C THR A 793 4.46 -27.21 17.48
N PHE A 794 4.79 -26.30 18.40
CA PHE A 794 4.57 -26.51 19.82
C PHE A 794 3.09 -26.56 20.20
N ASP A 795 2.27 -25.65 19.66
CA ASP A 795 0.83 -25.60 19.97
C ASP A 795 0.15 -26.93 19.56
N ASN A 796 0.51 -27.45 18.38
CA ASN A 796 0.01 -28.73 17.89
C ASN A 796 0.55 -29.92 18.72
N ALA A 797 1.83 -29.89 19.11
CA ALA A 797 2.44 -30.94 19.92
C ALA A 797 1.87 -31.01 21.34
N MET A 798 1.52 -29.85 21.92
CA MET A 798 0.80 -29.76 23.20
C MET A 798 -0.63 -30.30 23.08
N LEU A 799 -1.38 -29.90 22.05
CA LEU A 799 -2.75 -30.40 21.82
C LEU A 799 -2.80 -31.91 21.64
N ARG A 800 -1.77 -32.51 21.05
CA ARG A 800 -1.65 -33.97 20.85
C ARG A 800 -1.04 -34.72 22.04
N SER A 801 -0.76 -34.04 23.16
CA SER A 801 -0.11 -34.63 24.37
C SER A 801 1.23 -35.30 24.08
N ILE A 802 1.96 -34.83 23.07
CA ILE A 802 3.30 -35.33 22.72
C ILE A 802 4.33 -34.76 23.70
N LEU A 803 4.16 -33.50 24.10
CA LEU A 803 4.95 -32.86 25.15
C LEU A 803 4.34 -33.09 26.54
N SER A 804 5.12 -32.86 27.59
CA SER A 804 4.64 -32.91 28.97
C SER A 804 3.50 -31.89 29.21
N PRO A 805 2.59 -32.10 30.18
CA PRO A 805 1.38 -31.29 30.34
C PRO A 805 1.59 -29.80 30.69
N ASN A 806 2.83 -29.34 30.93
CA ASN A 806 3.23 -27.93 31.06
C ASN A 806 4.75 -27.79 30.79
N PRO A 807 5.21 -27.88 29.54
CA PRO A 807 6.62 -27.75 29.20
C PRO A 807 7.06 -26.29 29.22
N SER A 808 8.28 -26.03 29.65
CA SER A 808 8.92 -24.72 29.49
C SER A 808 9.42 -24.58 28.06
N VAL A 809 8.72 -23.80 27.24
CA VAL A 809 9.02 -23.61 25.80
C VAL A 809 9.72 -22.26 25.58
N PHE A 810 10.89 -22.33 24.95
CA PHE A 810 11.72 -21.20 24.56
C PHE A 810 11.94 -21.23 23.04
N ALA A 811 10.96 -20.70 22.30
CA ALA A 811 11.07 -20.47 20.86
C ALA A 811 11.71 -19.11 20.60
N CYS A 812 12.89 -19.07 19.98
CA CYS A 812 13.71 -17.88 19.87
C CYS A 812 14.13 -17.60 18.41
N THR A 813 13.93 -16.37 17.96
CA THR A 813 14.52 -15.89 16.70
C THR A 813 15.81 -15.12 16.96
N VAL A 814 16.78 -15.18 16.03
CA VAL A 814 18.00 -14.38 16.10
C VAL A 814 17.79 -13.02 15.42
N GLY A 815 18.00 -11.94 16.16
CA GLY A 815 17.75 -10.57 15.78
C GLY A 815 16.33 -10.09 16.07
N GLN A 816 16.17 -8.78 16.22
CA GLN A 816 14.88 -8.13 16.48
C GLN A 816 14.07 -7.99 15.19
N LYS A 817 13.42 -9.07 14.78
CA LYS A 817 12.60 -9.12 13.56
C LYS A 817 11.24 -9.78 13.79
N PRO A 818 10.25 -9.49 12.93
CA PRO A 818 8.97 -10.18 12.98
C PRO A 818 9.16 -11.69 12.85
N SER A 819 8.65 -12.43 13.83
CA SER A 819 8.75 -13.88 13.92
C SER A 819 7.54 -14.42 14.70
N LYS A 820 7.22 -15.70 14.51
CA LYS A 820 6.28 -16.47 15.33
C LYS A 820 6.92 -16.94 16.64
N ALA A 821 8.24 -16.83 16.77
CA ALA A 821 8.95 -17.06 18.02
C ALA A 821 8.43 -16.13 19.12
N THR A 822 8.41 -16.62 20.37
CA THR A 822 8.05 -15.80 21.55
C THR A 822 9.22 -14.98 22.07
N TYR A 823 10.45 -15.41 21.78
CA TYR A 823 11.67 -14.79 22.28
C TYR A 823 12.59 -14.33 21.15
N TYR A 824 13.50 -13.42 21.47
CA TYR A 824 14.65 -13.12 20.62
C TYR A 824 15.97 -13.05 21.38
N LEU A 825 17.05 -13.28 20.65
CA LEU A 825 18.45 -13.00 21.03
C LEU A 825 19.00 -12.01 19.99
N ASP A 826 19.85 -11.06 20.37
CA ASP A 826 20.21 -9.96 19.48
C ASP A 826 21.05 -10.42 18.28
N ASP A 827 21.96 -11.37 18.49
CA ASP A 827 22.84 -11.90 17.46
C ASP A 827 23.35 -13.32 17.78
N THR A 828 24.14 -13.89 16.85
CA THR A 828 24.80 -15.19 17.01
C THR A 828 25.70 -15.27 18.24
N THR A 829 26.30 -14.16 18.68
CA THR A 829 27.17 -14.14 19.86
C THR A 829 26.35 -14.36 21.13
N GLU A 830 25.19 -13.72 21.25
CA GLU A 830 24.27 -13.94 22.37
C GLU A 830 23.76 -15.39 22.40
N VAL A 831 23.49 -15.99 21.24
CA VAL A 831 23.14 -17.42 21.14
C VAL A 831 24.26 -18.29 21.71
N ILE A 832 25.50 -18.07 21.29
CA ILE A 832 26.66 -18.85 21.76
C ILE A 832 26.86 -18.67 23.27
N ASN A 833 26.78 -17.45 23.79
CA ASN A 833 26.94 -17.18 25.22
C ASN A 833 25.84 -17.84 26.06
N MET A 834 24.59 -17.85 25.57
CA MET A 834 23.49 -18.53 26.23
C MET A 834 23.72 -20.05 26.27
N LEU A 835 24.12 -20.66 25.15
CA LEU A 835 24.43 -22.09 25.09
C LEU A 835 25.63 -22.46 25.98
N GLU A 836 26.62 -21.58 26.09
CA GLU A 836 27.76 -21.74 27.01
C GLU A 836 27.28 -21.76 28.47
N CYS A 837 26.42 -20.82 28.88
CA CYS A 837 25.84 -20.81 30.23
C CYS A 837 25.01 -22.07 30.53
N LEU A 838 24.28 -22.61 29.54
CA LEU A 838 23.57 -23.88 29.69
C LEU A 838 24.55 -25.05 29.86
N SER A 839 25.68 -25.03 29.15
CA SER A 839 26.71 -26.06 29.26
C SER A 839 27.44 -26.02 30.61
N GLU A 840 27.70 -24.84 31.17
CA GLU A 840 28.31 -24.69 32.51
C GLU A 840 27.36 -25.09 33.65
N ALA A 841 26.04 -24.96 33.44
CA ALA A 841 25.05 -25.41 34.41
C ALA A 841 25.11 -26.93 34.66
N PHE A 842 25.65 -27.71 33.72
CA PHE A 842 25.92 -29.13 33.88
C PHE A 842 27.15 -29.41 34.78
N ASP A 843 28.24 -28.66 34.60
CA ASP A 843 29.51 -28.85 35.34
C ASP A 843 29.42 -28.47 36.83
N SER A 844 28.33 -27.84 37.27
CA SER A 844 28.12 -27.39 38.66
C SER A 844 27.57 -28.45 39.64
N LEU A 845 27.48 -29.73 39.25
CA LEU A 845 27.15 -30.84 40.17
C LEU A 845 28.42 -31.33 40.88
N PRO A 846 28.44 -31.46 42.23
CA PRO A 846 29.64 -31.89 42.95
C PRO A 846 30.00 -33.34 42.61
N PRO A 847 31.30 -33.69 42.52
CA PRO A 847 31.71 -35.06 42.25
C PRO A 847 31.28 -36.00 43.39
N VAL A 848 30.70 -37.13 43.02
CA VAL A 848 30.33 -38.21 43.94
C VAL A 848 31.61 -38.79 44.54
N GLU A 849 31.75 -38.74 45.87
CA GLU A 849 32.83 -39.41 46.60
C GLU A 849 32.78 -40.92 46.33
N GLU A 850 33.83 -41.47 45.71
CA GLU A 850 34.04 -42.91 45.62
C GLU A 850 34.29 -43.48 47.02
N GLY A 851 33.35 -44.29 47.50
CA GLY A 851 33.46 -45.01 48.77
C GLY A 851 34.59 -46.03 48.73
N TYR A 852 35.51 -45.93 49.70
CA TYR A 852 36.48 -46.96 50.02
C TYR A 852 35.76 -48.25 50.47
N GLU A 853 35.80 -49.29 49.65
CA GLU A 853 35.49 -50.65 50.09
C GLU A 853 36.69 -51.24 50.83
N SER A 854 36.49 -51.53 52.12
CA SER A 854 37.34 -52.39 52.93
C SER A 854 37.02 -53.87 52.65
N SER A 855 37.97 -54.62 52.11
CA SER A 855 37.91 -56.09 52.04
C SER A 855 38.35 -56.74 53.37
N PRO A 856 37.83 -57.92 53.72
CA PRO A 856 38.18 -58.64 54.96
C PRO A 856 39.59 -59.27 54.91
#